data_AF-A0A847SRR3-F1
#
_entry.id   AF-A0A847SRR3-F1
#
_cell.length_a   1.000
_cell.length_b   1.000
_cell.length_c   1.000
_cell.angle_alpha   90.00
_cell.angle_beta   90.00
_cell.angle_gamma   90.00
#
_symmetry.space_group_name_H-M   'P 1'
#
loop_
_entity.id
_entity.type
_entity.pdbx_description
1 polymer ?
#
loop_
_entity_poly.entity_id
_entity_poly.type
_entity_poly.pdbx_seq_one_letter_code
_entity_poly.pdbx_strand_id
1 'polypeptide(L)'
;MVLVAVMVIPISSDSVTAALWKSRTTTNISLTMSSSDIEVGEKVHADGVLSSSIGIRYAKIYLKVTLPDGTTAYPNQGSSTTTTSGGKFSMDYTTKQSGMYKFTATYYGSFVYSSSTKSVSFDVVEPNEEPTPIPSASTIALNLASSTIEVGQSIHADGSLSGTAGLASRTVDLKVTMPDGSIRTPTQGAKAVTDSTGSFDMDLMTTVAGRYVFTASFAGDAEYTSSSSNVAFTAYVPEEPKEVPTIVSTTMTLTSDGSALVGSDEMVAGALKTGSGVAVPGATIAMQVTNPDGSKSASTSVTTSSLGQFSYAYRPTVAGKYTVSASFAGSSSYASSSSSVSYEATSAVVVPQTTYDYIVSSNVVKSSSGAAVYTASTFGDALRWATSQAGKTTYVPEGTYTITGLDAQCIKPFADDVTLVGDGPTKTVFKFVWTGTFQDHRNTDTYYWNFGLRVEDHSGVTIKQLGITGDGSIAFRTNSGTTSDNRVEDVRIFDTSHHNMGAFGVSVADGTSANDYKFYRCVAYNVGGDGFDLMGDSTTTSAGYINRPYYEDCKSLYAGYSYHRWNWAVGFNLREECQVKSPTLLRCEASYSWESGFHFEYEPISLGTVTMTNCVANYNGQKYSQALGACWGFGMMSGHYYGDYPNDGSHYVVTGLTGVGNAGGLEGGSYRYTGAESDSVVGYTYVIKSGNNNVYASDGTTVAYAGSSATNAVQWAVSHANAVVWLRAGTYALTGSIQLASGVCLIGDLPTWDRPLSATYLTFPSTGTSGLVIKDVDNVRVYNIGINYGNVQITASSGTASGVDLKGVTFYQTSASRVAAMSLTASSGATIGDTFLGNVRSTSSAVVGYVASGSVSGTQKVLCIGL
;
A
#
# COMPACT_ATOMS: atom_id res chain seq x y z
N MET A 1 51.10 130.18 33.16
CA MET A 1 51.97 130.89 34.13
C MET A 1 53.34 130.19 34.06
N VAL A 2 54.48 130.82 33.71
CA VAL A 2 54.79 132.22 33.37
C VAL A 2 55.84 132.30 32.23
N LEU A 3 55.92 133.44 31.54
CA LEU A 3 56.89 133.90 30.50
C LEU A 3 58.38 133.85 30.95
N VAL A 4 59.43 133.67 30.10
CA VAL A 4 60.14 134.61 29.15
C VAL A 4 60.73 135.85 29.85
N ALA A 5 61.99 136.33 29.68
CA ALA A 5 63.08 136.27 28.65
C ALA A 5 64.42 135.64 29.18
N VAL A 6 65.55 135.39 28.47
CA VAL A 6 66.16 135.71 27.13
C VAL A 6 67.18 136.90 27.06
N MET A 7 68.31 136.71 26.33
CA MET A 7 69.46 137.63 25.98
C MET A 7 70.52 137.99 27.08
N VAL A 8 71.83 138.29 26.82
CA VAL A 8 72.83 137.89 25.77
C VAL A 8 74.30 138.36 26.09
N ILE A 9 75.34 137.59 25.70
CA ILE A 9 76.77 137.87 25.22
C ILE A 9 77.45 139.22 25.61
N PRO A 10 78.76 139.35 26.02
CA PRO A 10 80.02 138.79 25.41
C PRO A 10 81.12 138.27 26.40
N ILE A 11 82.40 137.91 26.10
CA ILE A 11 83.30 137.31 25.05
C ILE A 11 84.76 137.48 25.59
N SER A 12 85.74 136.64 25.15
CA SER A 12 87.23 136.72 25.31
C SER A 12 87.85 136.18 26.63
N SER A 13 89.01 135.47 26.63
CA SER A 13 89.85 134.92 25.53
C SER A 13 90.57 133.59 25.90
N ASP A 14 91.10 132.92 24.86
CA ASP A 14 92.19 131.92 24.84
C ASP A 14 91.99 130.48 25.41
N SER A 15 92.55 129.40 24.83
CA SER A 15 92.99 129.17 23.42
C SER A 15 93.10 127.66 23.06
N VAL A 16 92.70 127.31 21.84
CA VAL A 16 93.19 126.19 20.98
C VAL A 16 93.37 124.77 21.58
N THR A 17 92.30 123.96 21.58
CA THR A 17 92.15 122.72 20.75
C THR A 17 90.88 121.93 21.11
N ALA A 18 90.17 121.40 20.10
CA ALA A 18 88.99 120.57 20.30
C ALA A 18 89.28 119.10 19.98
N ALA A 19 88.98 118.18 20.91
CA ALA A 19 89.06 116.75 20.66
C ALA A 19 88.05 115.94 21.49
N LEU A 20 87.26 115.11 20.80
CA LEU A 20 86.67 113.86 21.30
C LEU A 20 85.81 113.92 22.59
N TRP A 21 84.64 114.59 22.49
CA TRP A 21 83.43 113.92 22.99
C TRP A 21 83.17 112.70 22.09
N LYS A 22 83.79 111.58 22.44
CA LYS A 22 83.79 110.37 21.61
C LYS A 22 82.38 109.78 21.61
N SER A 23 81.63 110.02 20.54
CA SER A 23 80.33 109.37 20.31
C SER A 23 80.52 107.86 20.43
N ARG A 24 79.72 107.23 21.28
CA ARG A 24 79.79 105.78 21.49
C ARG A 24 79.54 105.09 20.16
N THR A 25 80.39 104.14 19.79
CA THR A 25 80.28 103.42 18.52
C THR A 25 78.89 102.79 18.42
N THR A 26 78.14 103.17 17.38
CA THR A 26 76.78 102.68 17.14
C THR A 26 76.77 101.17 17.06
N THR A 27 75.85 100.54 17.77
CA THR A 27 75.64 99.09 17.71
C THR A 27 74.37 98.72 16.97
N ASN A 28 74.37 97.53 16.39
CA ASN A 28 73.21 96.91 15.78
C ASN A 28 73.02 95.51 16.37
N ILE A 29 71.76 95.09 16.51
CA ILE A 29 71.41 93.69 16.77
C ILE A 29 70.63 93.17 15.55
N SER A 30 71.16 92.14 14.90
CA SER A 30 70.35 91.28 14.04
C SER A 30 69.66 90.21 14.89
N LEU A 31 68.45 89.82 14.46
CA LEU A 31 67.75 88.61 14.91
C LEU A 31 67.16 87.96 13.66
N THR A 32 67.42 86.66 13.48
CA THR A 32 66.96 85.86 12.35
C THR A 32 66.35 84.57 12.89
N MET A 33 65.08 84.29 12.55
CA MET A 33 64.41 83.05 12.95
C MET A 33 64.96 81.86 12.15
N SER A 34 64.95 80.65 12.73
CA SER A 34 65.28 79.41 12.01
C SER A 34 64.14 78.88 11.14
N SER A 35 62.89 79.25 11.46
CA SER A 35 61.67 78.95 10.69
C SER A 35 60.73 80.15 10.73
N SER A 36 59.88 80.31 9.71
CA SER A 36 58.67 81.16 9.75
C SER A 36 57.44 80.40 10.24
N ASP A 37 57.44 79.08 10.06
CA ASP A 37 56.29 78.20 10.20
C ASP A 37 56.53 77.36 11.45
N ILE A 38 55.63 77.47 12.43
CA ILE A 38 55.84 77.02 13.82
C ILE A 38 54.49 76.56 14.41
N GLU A 39 54.44 75.35 14.97
CA GLU A 39 53.24 74.83 15.66
C GLU A 39 53.35 74.91 17.21
N VAL A 40 52.24 74.68 17.92
CA VAL A 40 52.23 74.62 19.39
C VAL A 40 52.98 73.39 19.91
N GLY A 41 53.93 73.62 20.80
CA GLY A 41 54.81 72.60 21.38
C GLY A 41 56.18 72.50 20.70
N GLU A 42 56.36 73.14 19.54
CA GLU A 42 57.65 73.18 18.86
C GLU A 42 58.69 74.05 19.58
N LYS A 43 59.98 73.74 19.32
CA LYS A 43 61.12 74.49 19.83
C LYS A 43 61.63 75.49 18.79
N VAL A 44 61.23 76.74 18.96
CA VAL A 44 61.63 77.87 18.13
C VAL A 44 63.06 78.30 18.44
N HIS A 45 63.84 78.61 17.41
CA HIS A 45 65.20 79.13 17.53
C HIS A 45 65.36 80.43 16.73
N ALA A 46 66.20 81.34 17.25
CA ALA A 46 66.63 82.54 16.55
C ALA A 46 68.11 82.83 16.78
N ASP A 47 68.85 82.99 15.69
CA ASP A 47 70.24 83.45 15.67
C ASP A 47 70.28 84.97 15.84
N GLY A 48 71.19 85.47 16.66
CA GLY A 48 71.39 86.91 16.90
C GLY A 48 72.85 87.32 16.81
N VAL A 49 73.12 88.54 16.35
CA VAL A 49 74.48 89.12 16.32
C VAL A 49 74.44 90.55 16.82
N LEU A 50 75.21 90.84 17.88
CA LEU A 50 75.54 92.21 18.27
C LEU A 50 76.80 92.65 17.51
N SER A 51 76.70 93.71 16.73
CA SER A 51 77.80 94.23 15.91
C SER A 51 77.94 95.76 16.02
N SER A 52 79.09 96.24 15.55
CA SER A 52 79.26 97.60 15.03
C SER A 52 79.74 97.47 13.56
N SER A 53 80.99 97.82 13.25
CA SER A 53 81.66 97.38 12.01
C SER A 53 82.15 95.92 12.10
N ILE A 54 82.32 95.40 13.31
CA ILE A 54 82.64 93.99 13.61
C ILE A 54 81.76 93.47 14.76
N GLY A 55 81.69 92.15 14.93
CA GLY A 55 80.97 91.52 16.03
C GLY A 55 81.53 91.90 17.40
N ILE A 56 80.66 92.26 18.35
CA ILE A 56 81.06 92.76 19.67
C ILE A 56 81.14 91.59 20.65
N ARG A 57 82.36 91.17 20.96
CA ARG A 57 82.65 90.00 21.80
C ARG A 57 82.27 90.17 23.27
N TYR A 58 81.80 89.09 23.88
CA TYR A 58 81.57 88.94 25.33
C TYR A 58 80.69 90.02 25.97
N ALA A 59 79.76 90.58 25.19
CA ALA A 59 78.79 91.56 25.63
C ALA A 59 77.53 90.86 26.18
N LYS A 60 77.01 91.35 27.30
CA LYS A 60 75.77 90.82 27.90
C LYS A 60 74.54 91.37 27.18
N ILE A 61 73.77 90.49 26.56
CA ILE A 61 72.50 90.77 25.89
C ILE A 61 71.36 90.36 26.82
N TYR A 62 70.39 91.24 27.04
CA TYR A 62 69.18 90.94 27.80
C TYR A 62 68.10 90.43 26.85
N LEU A 63 67.44 89.34 27.24
CA LEU A 63 66.54 88.58 26.38
C LEU A 63 65.13 88.57 26.98
N LYS A 64 64.11 88.71 26.13
CA LYS A 64 62.69 88.63 26.48
C LYS A 64 61.92 87.91 25.38
N VAL A 65 61.00 87.03 25.79
CA VAL A 65 59.90 86.55 24.97
C VAL A 65 58.63 87.26 25.43
N THR A 66 57.85 87.81 24.49
CA THR A 66 56.47 88.25 24.75
C THR A 66 55.55 87.16 24.24
N LEU A 67 54.61 86.72 25.06
CA LEU A 67 53.64 85.69 24.73
C LEU A 67 52.41 86.31 24.02
N PRO A 68 51.55 85.52 23.36
CA PRO A 68 50.36 86.02 22.66
C PRO A 68 49.34 86.74 23.57
N ASP A 69 49.32 86.41 24.86
CA ASP A 69 48.52 87.10 25.89
C ASP A 69 49.12 88.46 26.35
N GLY A 70 50.25 88.87 25.78
CA GLY A 70 51.00 90.07 26.14
C GLY A 70 51.92 89.92 27.37
N THR A 71 51.90 88.79 28.06
CA THR A 71 52.78 88.55 29.22
C THR A 71 54.23 88.28 28.80
N THR A 72 55.11 88.12 29.79
CA THR A 72 56.57 88.07 29.58
C THR A 72 57.16 86.76 30.07
N ALA A 73 57.85 86.06 29.18
CA ALA A 73 58.69 84.91 29.48
C ALA A 73 60.15 85.18 29.09
N TYR A 74 61.02 84.24 29.38
CA TYR A 74 62.43 84.22 28.97
C TYR A 74 62.69 83.03 28.04
N PRO A 75 63.64 83.14 27.09
CA PRO A 75 64.11 81.98 26.34
C PRO A 75 64.88 81.01 27.26
N ASN A 76 65.20 79.84 26.76
CA ASN A 76 65.89 78.77 27.49
C ASN A 76 67.31 79.17 27.97
N GLN A 77 67.91 80.21 27.35
CA GLN A 77 69.12 80.89 27.82
C GLN A 77 68.94 81.74 29.09
N GLY A 78 67.71 81.92 29.56
CA GLY A 78 67.35 82.82 30.66
C GLY A 78 67.20 84.28 30.22
N SER A 79 67.08 85.18 31.21
CA SER A 79 66.81 86.62 31.00
C SER A 79 67.98 87.41 30.40
N SER A 80 69.14 86.79 30.25
CA SER A 80 70.29 87.38 29.55
C SER A 80 71.32 86.32 29.15
N THR A 81 71.96 86.52 28.00
CA THR A 81 73.09 85.72 27.52
C THR A 81 74.32 86.60 27.28
N THR A 82 75.46 86.00 26.91
CA THR A 82 76.71 86.70 26.60
C THR A 82 77.17 86.34 25.20
N THR A 83 77.55 87.33 24.38
CA THR A 83 77.98 87.08 23.01
C THR A 83 79.30 86.31 22.91
N THR A 84 79.41 85.47 21.88
CA THR A 84 80.65 84.79 21.49
C THR A 84 81.74 85.78 21.05
N SER A 85 82.96 85.28 20.78
CA SER A 85 84.07 86.07 20.23
C SER A 85 83.73 86.80 18.93
N GLY A 86 82.78 86.29 18.14
CA GLY A 86 82.26 86.90 16.90
C GLY A 86 80.98 87.72 17.07
N GLY A 87 80.56 88.05 18.29
CA GLY A 87 79.33 88.83 18.56
C GLY A 87 78.02 88.06 18.47
N LYS A 88 78.04 86.76 18.13
CA LYS A 88 76.84 85.92 18.03
C LYS A 88 76.25 85.54 19.39
N PHE A 89 74.93 85.37 19.45
CA PHE A 89 74.14 84.76 20.52
C PHE A 89 72.91 84.05 19.92
N SER A 90 72.13 83.31 20.71
CA SER A 90 70.83 82.76 20.27
C SER A 90 69.71 82.98 21.28
N MET A 91 68.47 82.78 20.82
CA MET A 91 67.27 82.67 21.63
C MET A 91 66.53 81.38 21.25
N ASP A 92 66.27 80.52 22.23
CA ASP A 92 65.51 79.27 22.06
C ASP A 92 64.27 79.31 22.96
N TYR A 93 63.09 78.95 22.47
CA TYR A 93 61.87 78.90 23.28
C TYR A 93 60.91 77.83 22.77
N THR A 94 60.27 77.09 23.67
CA THR A 94 59.22 76.11 23.32
C THR A 94 57.83 76.72 23.46
N THR A 95 57.06 76.73 22.39
CA THR A 95 55.70 77.30 22.33
C THR A 95 54.72 76.49 23.19
N LYS A 96 53.61 77.11 23.59
CA LYS A 96 52.63 76.50 24.53
C LYS A 96 51.15 76.80 24.24
N GLN A 97 50.89 77.70 23.30
CA GLN A 97 49.57 78.14 22.85
C GLN A 97 49.76 78.80 21.48
N SER A 98 48.72 78.85 20.65
CA SER A 98 48.75 79.60 19.39
C SER A 98 48.78 81.12 19.56
N GLY A 99 49.05 81.82 18.46
CA GLY A 99 49.07 83.26 18.31
C GLY A 99 50.46 83.89 18.29
N MET A 100 50.48 85.22 18.12
CA MET A 100 51.69 86.00 17.86
C MET A 100 52.67 86.07 19.06
N TYR A 101 53.83 85.45 18.91
CA TYR A 101 54.97 85.61 19.83
C TYR A 101 55.91 86.72 19.36
N LYS A 102 56.68 87.29 20.30
CA LYS A 102 57.71 88.31 20.00
C LYS A 102 58.98 88.14 20.83
N PHE A 103 60.05 87.70 20.17
CA PHE A 103 61.41 87.71 20.72
C PHE A 103 61.97 89.13 20.73
N THR A 104 62.71 89.50 21.77
CA THR A 104 63.39 90.79 21.90
C THR A 104 64.74 90.61 22.57
N ALA A 105 65.78 91.15 21.94
CA ALA A 105 67.14 91.20 22.44
C ALA A 105 67.61 92.65 22.59
N THR A 106 68.15 93.00 23.76
CA THR A 106 68.56 94.37 24.12
C THR A 106 69.98 94.37 24.67
N TYR A 107 70.84 95.19 24.08
CA TYR A 107 72.12 95.59 24.63
C TYR A 107 72.01 97.01 25.16
N TYR A 108 72.22 97.22 26.46
CA TYR A 108 72.14 98.56 27.08
C TYR A 108 73.39 99.44 26.83
N GLY A 109 74.32 98.99 25.99
CA GLY A 109 75.54 99.72 25.70
C GLY A 109 76.65 99.48 26.72
N SER A 110 77.72 100.26 26.58
CA SER A 110 78.85 100.36 27.51
C SER A 110 79.47 101.75 27.41
N PHE A 111 80.58 102.02 28.10
CA PHE A 111 81.32 103.28 27.91
C PHE A 111 81.82 103.49 26.47
N VAL A 112 82.00 102.41 25.70
CA VAL A 112 82.51 102.45 24.31
C VAL A 112 81.38 102.38 23.27
N TYR A 113 80.33 101.61 23.55
CA TYR A 113 79.31 101.23 22.56
C TYR A 113 77.92 101.77 22.90
N SER A 114 77.14 102.18 21.90
CA SER A 114 75.74 102.58 22.09
C SER A 114 74.90 101.39 22.55
N SER A 115 73.75 101.69 23.16
CA SER A 115 72.68 100.70 23.26
C SER A 115 72.10 100.36 21.89
N SER A 116 71.47 99.20 21.79
CA SER A 116 70.63 98.78 20.67
C SER A 116 69.64 97.71 21.12
N THR A 117 68.47 97.67 20.47
CA THR A 117 67.43 96.67 20.70
C THR A 117 66.90 96.21 19.35
N LYS A 118 66.65 94.90 19.22
CA LYS A 118 65.92 94.32 18.10
C LYS A 118 64.83 93.41 18.64
N SER A 119 63.69 93.43 17.96
CA SER A 119 62.67 92.40 18.10
C SER A 119 62.43 91.72 16.76
N VAL A 120 61.93 90.50 16.83
CA VAL A 120 61.31 89.76 15.74
C VAL A 120 60.04 89.11 16.29
N SER A 121 58.99 89.08 15.48
CA SER A 121 57.73 88.43 15.81
C SER A 121 57.49 87.29 14.85
N PHE A 122 56.83 86.24 15.33
CA PHE A 122 56.39 85.09 14.56
C PHE A 122 55.01 84.67 15.08
N ASP A 123 54.18 84.12 14.20
CA ASP A 123 52.93 83.51 14.62
C ASP A 123 53.16 82.05 15.02
N VAL A 124 52.23 81.47 15.76
CA VAL A 124 52.24 80.06 16.12
C VAL A 124 50.84 79.52 15.90
N VAL A 125 50.71 78.50 15.05
CA VAL A 125 49.40 77.86 14.79
C VAL A 125 49.20 76.68 15.73
N GLU A 126 47.94 76.38 16.08
CA GLU A 126 47.64 75.06 16.66
C GLU A 126 48.02 73.97 15.66
N PRO A 127 48.46 72.78 16.09
CA PRO A 127 48.89 71.73 15.18
C PRO A 127 47.76 71.34 14.24
N ASN A 128 48.04 71.26 12.95
CA ASN A 128 47.02 70.92 11.96
C ASN A 128 46.68 69.42 12.07
N GLU A 129 45.60 69.08 12.77
CA GLU A 129 45.09 67.70 12.82
C GLU A 129 44.92 67.17 11.38
N GLU A 130 45.66 66.11 11.03
CA GLU A 130 45.44 65.44 9.75
C GLU A 130 43.97 64.99 9.69
N PRO A 131 43.28 65.17 8.54
CA PRO A 131 41.95 64.63 8.38
C PRO A 131 42.02 63.12 8.52
N THR A 132 41.46 62.58 9.60
CA THR A 132 41.32 61.14 9.80
C THR A 132 40.74 60.53 8.53
N PRO A 133 41.35 59.47 7.96
CA PRO A 133 40.90 58.92 6.69
C PRO A 133 39.41 58.59 6.79
N ILE A 134 38.57 59.29 6.02
CA ILE A 134 37.13 59.04 5.99
C ILE A 134 36.99 57.61 5.45
N PRO A 135 36.44 56.65 6.23
CA PRO A 135 36.38 55.27 5.80
C PRO A 135 35.62 55.16 4.48
N SER A 136 36.16 54.40 3.54
CA SER A 136 35.55 54.21 2.23
C SER A 136 34.23 53.47 2.36
N ALA A 137 33.24 53.80 1.52
CA ALA A 137 31.96 53.10 1.56
C ALA A 137 32.16 51.60 1.26
N SER A 138 31.69 50.72 2.15
CA SER A 138 31.52 49.30 1.84
C SER A 138 30.08 48.98 1.47
N THR A 139 29.87 47.88 0.77
CA THR A 139 28.57 47.31 0.40
C THR A 139 28.63 45.81 0.57
N ILE A 140 27.61 45.24 1.21
CA ILE A 140 27.34 43.80 1.16
C ILE A 140 26.30 43.54 0.07
N ALA A 141 26.63 42.67 -0.88
CA ALA A 141 25.64 41.97 -1.69
C ALA A 141 25.31 40.62 -1.04
N LEU A 142 24.05 40.18 -1.19
CA LEU A 142 23.59 38.83 -0.90
C LEU A 142 22.71 38.40 -2.07
N ASN A 143 22.92 37.20 -2.58
CA ASN A 143 22.13 36.60 -3.65
C ASN A 143 21.68 35.21 -3.20
N LEU A 144 20.41 34.88 -3.41
CA LEU A 144 19.88 33.54 -3.14
C LEU A 144 19.90 32.71 -4.42
N ALA A 145 20.23 31.43 -4.33
CA ALA A 145 20.04 30.48 -5.42
C ALA A 145 18.55 30.31 -5.80
N SER A 146 17.63 30.55 -4.85
CA SER A 146 16.18 30.60 -5.07
C SER A 146 15.47 31.44 -4.02
N SER A 147 14.39 32.13 -4.40
CA SER A 147 13.47 32.82 -3.47
C SER A 147 12.41 31.91 -2.83
N THR A 148 12.31 30.66 -3.28
CA THR A 148 11.37 29.65 -2.75
C THR A 148 12.00 28.28 -2.68
N ILE A 149 11.76 27.53 -1.61
CA ILE A 149 12.29 26.17 -1.43
C ILE A 149 11.33 25.28 -0.63
N GLU A 150 11.41 23.96 -0.80
CA GLU A 150 10.62 23.00 -0.03
C GLU A 150 11.17 22.80 1.39
N VAL A 151 10.28 22.60 2.37
CA VAL A 151 10.66 22.28 3.75
C VAL A 151 11.45 20.97 3.80
N GLY A 152 12.60 21.00 4.48
CA GLY A 152 13.55 19.89 4.57
C GLY A 152 14.75 20.02 3.64
N GLN A 153 14.67 20.89 2.62
CA GLN A 153 15.80 21.21 1.75
C GLN A 153 16.70 22.30 2.36
N SER A 154 17.97 22.31 1.92
CA SER A 154 18.94 23.38 2.23
C SER A 154 18.91 24.47 1.16
N ILE A 155 18.86 25.72 1.59
CA ILE A 155 19.04 26.90 0.72
C ILE A 155 20.43 27.51 0.94
N HIS A 156 21.04 27.92 -0.17
CA HIS A 156 22.33 28.60 -0.22
C HIS A 156 22.16 30.08 -0.58
N ALA A 157 23.04 30.93 -0.05
CA ALA A 157 23.18 32.32 -0.47
C ALA A 157 24.64 32.75 -0.61
N ASP A 158 25.02 33.17 -1.81
CA ASP A 158 26.30 33.82 -2.13
C ASP A 158 26.31 35.25 -1.59
N GLY A 159 27.32 35.58 -0.78
CA GLY A 159 27.56 36.92 -0.25
C GLY A 159 28.88 37.50 -0.74
N SER A 160 28.93 38.83 -0.87
CA SER A 160 30.19 39.53 -1.11
C SER A 160 30.23 40.88 -0.41
N LEU A 161 31.37 41.18 0.23
CA LEU A 161 31.69 42.46 0.83
C LEU A 161 32.66 43.19 -0.10
N SER A 162 32.30 44.41 -0.51
CA SER A 162 33.03 45.17 -1.52
C SER A 162 33.10 46.66 -1.19
N GLY A 163 34.20 47.31 -1.59
CA GLY A 163 34.30 48.76 -1.78
C GLY A 163 34.33 49.06 -3.27
N THR A 164 35.45 49.60 -3.76
CA THR A 164 35.76 49.62 -5.21
C THR A 164 36.20 48.26 -5.76
N ALA A 165 36.60 47.35 -4.87
CA ALA A 165 36.92 45.94 -5.14
C ALA A 165 36.49 45.08 -3.93
N GLY A 166 36.62 43.75 -4.04
CA GLY A 166 36.32 42.83 -2.94
C GLY A 166 37.20 43.04 -1.71
N LEU A 167 36.60 43.05 -0.51
CA LEU A 167 37.30 43.33 0.75
C LEU A 167 37.67 42.03 1.47
N ALA A 168 38.91 41.60 1.28
CA ALA A 168 39.42 40.33 1.79
C ALA A 168 39.75 40.33 3.30
N SER A 169 39.69 39.16 3.92
CA SER A 169 40.04 38.92 5.32
C SER A 169 39.26 39.80 6.33
N ARG A 170 38.00 40.12 6.01
CA ARG A 170 37.11 40.91 6.86
C ARG A 170 36.00 40.05 7.45
N THR A 171 35.65 40.34 8.70
CA THR A 171 34.66 39.57 9.46
C THR A 171 33.26 40.11 9.22
N VAL A 172 32.38 39.28 8.66
CA VAL A 172 30.96 39.60 8.43
C VAL A 172 30.12 38.80 9.43
N ASP A 173 29.27 39.48 10.21
CA ASP A 173 28.29 38.84 11.10
C ASP A 173 27.11 38.29 10.29
N LEU A 174 26.75 37.03 10.55
CA LEU A 174 25.75 36.26 9.80
C LEU A 174 24.65 35.75 10.72
N LYS A 175 23.38 35.92 10.30
CA LYS A 175 22.22 35.41 11.03
C LYS A 175 21.05 35.09 10.10
N VAL A 176 20.19 34.18 10.53
CA VAL A 176 18.90 33.91 9.89
C VAL A 176 17.76 34.23 10.85
N THR A 177 16.78 35.01 10.38
CA THR A 177 15.47 35.12 11.03
C THR A 177 14.57 34.02 10.49
N MET A 178 14.03 33.22 11.41
CA MET A 178 13.10 32.11 11.16
C MET A 178 11.65 32.62 11.01
N PRO A 179 10.70 31.82 10.47
CA PRO A 179 9.31 32.25 10.28
C PRO A 179 8.53 32.62 11.55
N ASP A 180 8.95 32.11 12.72
CA ASP A 180 8.41 32.46 14.04
C ASP A 180 9.02 33.75 14.64
N GLY A 181 9.96 34.38 13.92
CA GLY A 181 10.72 35.54 14.37
C GLY A 181 11.95 35.20 15.23
N SER A 182 12.22 33.93 15.51
CA SER A 182 13.45 33.52 16.22
C SER A 182 14.70 33.71 15.36
N ILE A 183 15.86 33.85 16.00
CA ILE A 183 17.15 34.00 15.31
C ILE A 183 17.93 32.69 15.40
N ARG A 184 18.42 32.21 14.25
CA ARG A 184 19.24 31.00 14.11
C ARG A 184 20.55 31.32 13.40
N THR A 185 21.62 30.65 13.83
CA THR A 185 22.94 30.68 13.18
C THR A 185 22.91 29.87 11.88
N PRO A 186 23.44 30.38 10.74
CA PRO A 186 23.63 29.57 9.53
C PRO A 186 24.76 28.53 9.72
N THR A 187 24.88 27.61 8.77
CA THR A 187 25.77 26.43 8.88
C THR A 187 27.25 26.80 9.04
N GLN A 188 27.66 27.90 8.43
CA GLN A 188 28.99 28.51 8.45
C GLN A 188 29.36 29.13 9.81
N GLY A 189 28.38 29.28 10.72
CA GLY A 189 28.54 29.96 12.01
C GLY A 189 28.02 31.40 12.00
N ALA A 190 28.12 32.09 13.15
CA ALA A 190 27.57 33.44 13.32
C ALA A 190 28.45 34.55 12.71
N LYS A 191 29.63 34.18 12.20
CA LYS A 191 30.60 35.08 11.57
C LYS A 191 31.32 34.31 10.47
N ALA A 192 31.42 34.89 9.28
CA ALA A 192 32.36 34.45 8.24
C ALA A 192 33.53 35.43 8.11
N VAL A 193 34.65 34.95 7.56
CA VAL A 193 35.78 35.79 7.14
C VAL A 193 35.86 35.74 5.63
N THR A 194 35.88 36.89 4.98
CA THR A 194 35.84 36.99 3.52
C THR A 194 37.11 36.48 2.84
N ASP A 195 36.95 35.84 1.68
CA ASP A 195 38.06 35.34 0.88
C ASP A 195 38.85 36.45 0.15
N SER A 196 39.82 36.09 -0.68
CA SER A 196 40.63 37.05 -1.47
C SER A 196 39.84 37.87 -2.49
N THR A 197 38.57 37.55 -2.74
CA THR A 197 37.63 38.27 -3.62
C THR A 197 36.55 39.03 -2.84
N GLY A 198 36.59 39.02 -1.50
CA GLY A 198 35.56 39.59 -0.65
C GLY A 198 34.32 38.69 -0.45
N SER A 199 34.35 37.46 -0.94
CA SER A 199 33.21 36.54 -0.96
C SER A 199 33.05 35.78 0.37
N PHE A 200 31.81 35.40 0.69
CA PHE A 200 31.41 34.59 1.82
C PHE A 200 30.05 33.92 1.54
N ASP A 201 29.65 32.93 2.34
CA ASP A 201 28.46 32.11 2.09
C ASP A 201 27.56 31.92 3.32
N MET A 202 26.29 31.54 3.08
CA MET A 202 25.33 31.12 4.10
C MET A 202 24.47 29.96 3.61
N ASP A 203 24.40 28.88 4.39
CA ASP A 203 23.49 27.75 4.20
C ASP A 203 22.56 27.54 5.40
N LEU A 204 21.30 27.20 5.11
CA LEU A 204 20.36 26.71 6.11
C LEU A 204 19.45 25.61 5.56
N MET A 205 19.40 24.47 6.27
CA MET A 205 18.33 23.48 6.12
C MET A 205 17.03 24.00 6.73
N THR A 206 15.98 24.07 5.92
CA THR A 206 14.66 24.52 6.33
C THR A 206 13.91 23.44 7.10
N THR A 207 13.09 23.82 8.09
CA THR A 207 12.43 22.86 9.00
C THR A 207 10.96 23.16 9.27
N VAL A 208 10.46 24.33 8.86
CA VAL A 208 9.06 24.77 9.00
C VAL A 208 8.70 25.62 7.78
N ALA A 209 7.42 25.66 7.41
CA ALA A 209 6.96 26.57 6.36
C ALA A 209 6.93 28.02 6.84
N GLY A 210 7.09 28.95 5.89
CA GLY A 210 6.98 30.39 6.10
C GLY A 210 8.20 31.16 5.57
N ARG A 211 8.23 32.46 5.86
CA ARG A 211 9.25 33.39 5.36
C ARG A 211 10.48 33.41 6.26
N TYR A 212 11.63 33.10 5.67
CA TYR A 212 12.94 33.21 6.31
C TYR A 212 13.65 34.47 5.79
N VAL A 213 14.59 35.03 6.58
CA VAL A 213 15.41 36.17 6.17
C VAL A 213 16.87 35.93 6.56
N PHE A 214 17.75 35.75 5.58
CA PHE A 214 19.20 35.79 5.79
C PHE A 214 19.64 37.25 5.94
N THR A 215 20.51 37.54 6.89
CA THR A 215 21.09 38.88 7.09
C THR A 215 22.60 38.76 7.31
N ALA A 216 23.35 39.56 6.56
CA ALA A 216 24.79 39.72 6.73
C ALA A 216 25.12 41.19 7.02
N SER A 217 26.01 41.42 7.99
CA SER A 217 26.40 42.77 8.41
C SER A 217 27.89 42.87 8.73
N PHE A 218 28.56 43.83 8.11
CA PHE A 218 29.92 44.23 8.40
C PHE A 218 29.88 45.50 9.26
N ALA A 219 30.51 45.45 10.43
CA ALA A 219 30.45 46.54 11.42
C ALA A 219 31.22 47.80 11.02
N GLY A 220 32.00 47.75 9.93
CA GLY A 220 33.00 48.76 9.59
C GLY A 220 34.33 48.50 10.28
N ASP A 221 35.37 49.17 9.82
CA ASP A 221 36.69 49.23 10.43
C ASP A 221 37.33 50.62 10.20
N ALA A 222 38.65 50.74 10.35
CA ALA A 222 39.36 52.01 10.15
C ALA A 222 39.52 52.41 8.66
N GLU A 223 39.32 51.48 7.72
CA GLU A 223 39.45 51.69 6.28
C GLU A 223 38.08 51.81 5.59
N TYR A 224 37.04 51.13 6.11
CA TYR A 224 35.72 51.03 5.48
C TYR A 224 34.53 51.26 6.42
N THR A 225 33.48 51.92 5.93
CA THR A 225 32.22 52.11 6.67
C THR A 225 31.50 50.78 6.93
N SER A 226 30.62 50.77 7.93
CA SER A 226 29.67 49.68 8.11
C SER A 226 28.76 49.51 6.89
N SER A 227 28.33 48.27 6.65
CA SER A 227 27.31 47.94 5.66
C SER A 227 26.55 46.67 6.06
N SER A 228 25.33 46.52 5.56
CA SER A 228 24.50 45.33 5.82
C SER A 228 23.53 45.07 4.69
N SER A 229 23.20 43.81 4.49
CA SER A 229 22.22 43.37 3.50
C SER A 229 21.39 42.23 4.05
N ASN A 230 20.19 42.07 3.51
CA ASN A 230 19.32 40.96 3.83
C ASN A 230 18.55 40.49 2.58
N VAL A 231 18.34 39.18 2.51
CA VAL A 231 17.56 38.52 1.46
C VAL A 231 16.59 37.55 2.09
N ALA A 232 15.41 37.42 1.50
CA ALA A 232 14.32 36.63 2.05
C ALA A 232 13.86 35.57 1.04
N PHE A 233 13.62 34.36 1.55
CA PHE A 233 13.00 33.28 0.80
C PHE A 233 11.79 32.74 1.57
N THR A 234 10.91 32.03 0.89
CA THR A 234 9.82 31.30 1.53
C THR A 234 10.11 29.81 1.46
N ALA A 235 10.24 29.17 2.63
CA ALA A 235 10.11 27.74 2.71
C ALA A 235 8.63 27.39 2.64
N TYR A 236 8.22 26.50 1.74
CA TYR A 236 6.86 26.00 1.68
C TYR A 236 6.88 24.50 1.94
N VAL A 237 5.91 23.99 2.70
CA VAL A 237 5.51 22.60 2.48
C VAL A 237 4.87 22.61 1.09
N PRO A 238 5.34 21.82 0.11
CA PRO A 238 4.58 21.67 -1.12
C PRO A 238 3.15 21.32 -0.74
N GLU A 239 2.16 22.00 -1.33
CA GLU A 239 0.89 21.30 -1.49
C GLU A 239 1.29 19.98 -2.17
N GLU A 240 0.91 18.83 -1.59
CA GLU A 240 0.90 17.61 -2.39
C GLU A 240 0.28 17.99 -3.73
N PRO A 241 0.87 17.60 -4.87
CA PRO A 241 0.18 17.82 -6.11
C PRO A 241 -1.20 17.21 -5.90
N LYS A 242 -2.23 18.04 -5.95
CA LYS A 242 -3.54 17.57 -6.38
C LYS A 242 -3.22 16.99 -7.73
N GLU A 243 -3.03 15.68 -7.75
CA GLU A 243 -3.09 14.93 -8.99
C GLU A 243 -4.32 15.51 -9.68
N VAL A 244 -4.14 16.03 -10.90
CA VAL A 244 -5.25 16.00 -11.84
C VAL A 244 -5.51 14.50 -11.92
N PRO A 245 -6.51 13.96 -11.19
CA PRO A 245 -6.43 12.57 -10.78
C PRO A 245 -6.35 11.78 -12.07
N THR A 246 -5.45 10.81 -12.16
CA THR A 246 -5.29 10.08 -13.42
C THR A 246 -6.56 9.24 -13.59
N ILE A 247 -7.61 9.85 -14.17
CA ILE A 247 -9.00 9.40 -14.06
C ILE A 247 -9.05 8.02 -14.66
N VAL A 248 -9.00 7.01 -13.79
CA VAL A 248 -8.68 5.65 -14.23
C VAL A 248 -9.86 5.20 -15.08
N SER A 249 -9.60 4.88 -16.35
CA SER A 249 -10.62 4.37 -17.24
C SER A 249 -11.31 3.19 -16.57
N THR A 250 -12.64 3.17 -16.56
CA THR A 250 -13.40 2.05 -16.01
C THR A 250 -14.07 1.25 -17.11
N THR A 251 -14.19 -0.04 -16.87
CA THR A 251 -14.93 -0.99 -17.69
C THR A 251 -16.05 -1.55 -16.83
N MET A 252 -17.27 -1.45 -17.33
CA MET A 252 -18.46 -2.02 -16.69
C MET A 252 -18.95 -3.22 -17.51
N THR A 253 -19.16 -4.34 -16.85
CA THR A 253 -19.84 -5.50 -17.42
C THR A 253 -21.20 -5.69 -16.77
N LEU A 254 -22.17 -6.18 -17.54
CA LEU A 254 -23.44 -6.72 -17.05
C LEU A 254 -23.66 -8.10 -17.65
N THR A 255 -24.26 -8.97 -16.85
CA THR A 255 -24.70 -10.33 -17.21
C THR A 255 -26.04 -10.60 -16.56
N SER A 256 -26.95 -11.18 -17.34
CA SER A 256 -28.28 -11.66 -16.92
C SER A 256 -28.40 -13.12 -17.30
N ASP A 257 -29.33 -13.85 -16.68
CA ASP A 257 -29.57 -15.26 -17.04
C ASP A 257 -30.22 -15.38 -18.44
N GLY A 258 -30.69 -14.25 -18.99
CA GLY A 258 -31.04 -14.07 -20.41
C GLY A 258 -32.51 -14.30 -20.71
N SER A 259 -33.22 -15.00 -19.81
CA SER A 259 -34.67 -15.11 -19.82
C SER A 259 -35.23 -15.13 -18.41
N ALA A 260 -36.31 -14.37 -18.18
CA ALA A 260 -36.99 -14.27 -16.90
C ALA A 260 -38.46 -14.72 -17.01
N LEU A 261 -39.10 -14.94 -15.86
CA LEU A 261 -40.56 -15.09 -15.75
C LEU A 261 -41.19 -13.80 -15.21
N VAL A 262 -42.28 -13.33 -15.82
CA VAL A 262 -43.11 -12.25 -15.26
C VAL A 262 -43.56 -12.62 -13.85
N GLY A 263 -43.21 -11.78 -12.88
CA GLY A 263 -43.48 -12.02 -11.46
C GLY A 263 -42.42 -12.83 -10.70
N SER A 264 -41.31 -13.22 -11.34
CA SER A 264 -40.07 -13.61 -10.64
C SER A 264 -39.09 -12.44 -10.67
N ASP A 265 -38.14 -12.40 -9.73
CA ASP A 265 -37.06 -11.41 -9.73
C ASP A 265 -35.92 -11.92 -10.63
N GLU A 266 -35.64 -11.20 -11.72
CA GLU A 266 -34.44 -11.41 -12.54
C GLU A 266 -33.23 -10.79 -11.83
N MET A 267 -32.15 -11.55 -11.70
CA MET A 267 -30.91 -11.12 -11.05
C MET A 267 -29.86 -10.69 -12.08
N VAL A 268 -29.84 -9.40 -12.42
CA VAL A 268 -28.76 -8.87 -13.25
C VAL A 268 -27.52 -8.63 -12.39
N ALA A 269 -26.45 -9.36 -12.67
CA ALA A 269 -25.13 -9.18 -12.07
C ALA A 269 -24.24 -8.26 -12.91
N GLY A 270 -23.25 -7.64 -12.29
CA GLY A 270 -22.27 -6.80 -12.98
C GLY A 270 -20.99 -6.61 -12.19
N ALA A 271 -19.99 -6.03 -12.85
CA ALA A 271 -18.75 -5.61 -12.21
C ALA A 271 -18.30 -4.25 -12.76
N LEU A 272 -17.82 -3.38 -11.87
CA LEU A 272 -17.07 -2.18 -12.21
C LEU A 272 -15.58 -2.44 -11.91
N LYS A 273 -14.76 -2.33 -12.96
CA LYS A 273 -13.32 -2.51 -12.89
C LYS A 273 -12.59 -1.34 -13.56
N THR A 274 -11.30 -1.18 -13.29
CA THR A 274 -10.41 -0.35 -14.09
C THR A 274 -10.19 -0.97 -15.48
N GLY A 275 -9.67 -0.20 -16.44
CA GLY A 275 -9.19 -0.72 -17.72
C GLY A 275 -8.03 -1.70 -17.60
N SER A 276 -7.37 -1.76 -16.43
CA SER A 276 -6.38 -2.77 -16.05
C SER A 276 -6.97 -3.99 -15.30
N GLY A 277 -8.31 -4.07 -15.16
CA GLY A 277 -9.01 -5.22 -14.57
C GLY A 277 -9.12 -5.24 -13.03
N VAL A 278 -8.61 -4.22 -12.35
CA VAL A 278 -8.67 -4.04 -10.88
C VAL A 278 -10.08 -3.67 -10.45
N ALA A 279 -10.55 -4.19 -9.31
CA ALA A 279 -11.86 -3.86 -8.75
C ALA A 279 -12.01 -2.36 -8.43
N VAL A 280 -13.22 -1.82 -8.61
CA VAL A 280 -13.59 -0.48 -8.12
C VAL A 280 -14.66 -0.64 -7.02
N PRO A 281 -14.28 -0.72 -5.74
CA PRO A 281 -15.19 -1.00 -4.63
C PRO A 281 -15.91 0.25 -4.11
N GLY A 282 -17.07 0.07 -3.46
CA GLY A 282 -17.85 1.16 -2.85
C GLY A 282 -18.47 2.14 -3.85
N ALA A 283 -18.39 1.88 -5.16
CA ALA A 283 -18.90 2.76 -6.19
C ALA A 283 -20.41 2.65 -6.34
N THR A 284 -21.09 3.80 -6.40
CA THR A 284 -22.54 3.89 -6.62
C THR A 284 -22.85 3.74 -8.11
N ILE A 285 -23.56 2.66 -8.46
CA ILE A 285 -24.00 2.34 -9.81
C ILE A 285 -25.48 2.70 -9.95
N ALA A 286 -25.81 3.60 -10.89
CA ALA A 286 -27.18 3.94 -11.23
C ALA A 286 -27.74 2.93 -12.23
N MET A 287 -28.72 2.13 -11.76
CA MET A 287 -29.47 1.15 -12.53
C MET A 287 -30.73 1.79 -13.12
N GLN A 288 -31.08 1.41 -14.35
CA GLN A 288 -32.35 1.75 -14.99
C GLN A 288 -32.77 0.62 -15.91
N VAL A 289 -34.05 0.24 -15.87
CA VAL A 289 -34.63 -0.77 -16.75
C VAL A 289 -35.53 -0.09 -17.77
N THR A 290 -35.33 -0.45 -19.04
CA THR A 290 -36.27 -0.16 -20.12
C THR A 290 -37.16 -1.38 -20.34
N ASN A 291 -38.46 -1.16 -20.27
CA ASN A 291 -39.52 -2.16 -20.41
C ASN A 291 -39.78 -2.48 -21.90
N PRO A 292 -40.52 -3.57 -22.22
CA PRO A 292 -40.82 -3.97 -23.60
C PRO A 292 -41.61 -2.95 -24.42
N ASP A 293 -42.36 -2.06 -23.77
CA ASP A 293 -43.09 -0.94 -24.40
C ASP A 293 -42.21 0.31 -24.62
N GLY A 294 -40.94 0.26 -24.25
CA GLY A 294 -40.00 1.39 -24.28
C GLY A 294 -40.11 2.35 -23.09
N SER A 295 -41.04 2.12 -22.16
CA SER A 295 -41.12 2.90 -20.91
C SER A 295 -39.92 2.58 -20.01
N LYS A 296 -39.58 3.51 -19.10
CA LYS A 296 -38.40 3.41 -18.23
C LYS A 296 -38.79 3.41 -16.76
N SER A 297 -38.22 2.47 -16.00
CA SER A 297 -38.35 2.44 -14.55
C SER A 297 -37.64 3.63 -13.90
N ALA A 298 -38.05 3.97 -12.68
CA ALA A 298 -37.30 4.90 -11.84
C ALA A 298 -35.88 4.36 -11.60
N SER A 299 -34.87 5.23 -11.63
CA SER A 299 -33.50 4.81 -11.45
C SER A 299 -33.20 4.53 -9.97
N THR A 300 -32.55 3.39 -9.72
CA THR A 300 -32.14 2.92 -8.39
C THR A 300 -30.62 2.82 -8.33
N SER A 301 -30.03 3.18 -7.20
CA SER A 301 -28.61 2.99 -6.94
C SER A 301 -28.31 1.65 -6.28
N VAL A 302 -27.28 0.95 -6.74
CA VAL A 302 -26.63 -0.17 -6.03
C VAL A 302 -25.15 0.14 -5.80
N THR A 303 -24.49 -0.51 -4.85
CA THR A 303 -23.08 -0.23 -4.48
C THR A 303 -22.20 -1.45 -4.75
N THR A 304 -20.99 -1.24 -5.26
CA THR A 304 -20.04 -2.33 -5.52
C THR A 304 -19.37 -2.89 -4.26
N SER A 305 -19.15 -4.21 -4.25
CA SER A 305 -18.41 -4.94 -3.20
C SER A 305 -16.89 -4.66 -3.23
N SER A 306 -16.12 -5.23 -2.28
CA SER A 306 -14.65 -5.20 -2.31
C SER A 306 -14.06 -5.71 -3.64
N LEU A 307 -14.75 -6.64 -4.30
CA LEU A 307 -14.37 -7.21 -5.60
C LEU A 307 -14.88 -6.40 -6.82
N GLY A 308 -15.47 -5.22 -6.59
CA GLY A 308 -16.06 -4.37 -7.65
C GLY A 308 -17.37 -4.92 -8.22
N GLN A 309 -17.90 -6.01 -7.66
CA GLN A 309 -19.12 -6.68 -8.13
C GLN A 309 -20.37 -5.99 -7.58
N PHE A 310 -21.45 -6.02 -8.34
CA PHE A 310 -22.78 -5.58 -7.91
C PHE A 310 -23.86 -6.48 -8.51
N SER A 311 -25.06 -6.45 -7.93
CA SER A 311 -26.24 -7.11 -8.48
C SER A 311 -27.49 -6.26 -8.29
N TYR A 312 -28.47 -6.47 -9.16
CA TYR A 312 -29.72 -5.74 -9.18
C TYR A 312 -30.87 -6.68 -9.53
N ALA A 313 -31.79 -6.85 -8.58
CA ALA A 313 -33.03 -7.57 -8.78
C ALA A 313 -34.05 -6.68 -9.51
N TYR A 314 -34.68 -7.19 -10.56
CA TYR A 314 -35.83 -6.55 -11.19
C TYR A 314 -36.95 -7.54 -11.47
N ARG A 315 -38.18 -7.17 -11.12
CA ARG A 315 -39.36 -8.02 -11.27
C ARG A 315 -40.18 -7.62 -12.50
N PRO A 316 -39.96 -8.21 -13.69
CA PRO A 316 -40.76 -7.92 -14.88
C PRO A 316 -42.26 -8.15 -14.62
N THR A 317 -43.08 -7.23 -15.13
CA THR A 317 -44.54 -7.16 -14.91
C THR A 317 -45.37 -7.49 -16.14
N VAL A 318 -44.75 -7.48 -17.33
CA VAL A 318 -45.35 -7.85 -18.62
C VAL A 318 -44.34 -8.67 -19.42
N ALA A 319 -44.80 -9.43 -20.42
CA ALA A 319 -43.89 -10.19 -21.27
C ALA A 319 -43.20 -9.32 -22.33
N GLY A 320 -42.04 -9.78 -22.79
CA GLY A 320 -41.22 -9.18 -23.85
C GLY A 320 -39.80 -8.87 -23.40
N LYS A 321 -39.02 -8.29 -24.30
CA LYS A 321 -37.62 -7.92 -24.08
C LYS A 321 -37.46 -6.77 -23.10
N TYR A 322 -36.81 -7.01 -21.97
CA TYR A 322 -36.33 -5.97 -21.06
C TYR A 322 -34.87 -5.62 -21.38
N THR A 323 -34.46 -4.39 -21.09
CA THR A 323 -33.04 -3.98 -21.17
C THR A 323 -32.65 -3.25 -19.90
N VAL A 324 -31.72 -3.84 -19.14
CA VAL A 324 -31.16 -3.27 -17.93
C VAL A 324 -29.88 -2.55 -18.30
N SER A 325 -29.88 -1.24 -18.09
CA SER A 325 -28.69 -0.39 -18.18
C SER A 325 -28.16 -0.09 -16.79
N ALA A 326 -26.85 -0.22 -16.63
CA ALA A 326 -26.10 0.24 -15.48
C ALA A 326 -25.17 1.37 -15.90
N SER A 327 -25.00 2.36 -15.03
CA SER A 327 -24.15 3.51 -15.29
C SER A 327 -23.44 3.96 -14.02
N PHE A 328 -22.11 3.99 -14.09
CA PHE A 328 -21.26 4.64 -13.11
C PHE A 328 -20.96 6.04 -13.65
N ALA A 329 -21.38 7.08 -12.92
CA ALA A 329 -21.22 8.47 -13.34
C ALA A 329 -19.75 8.96 -13.34
N GLY A 330 -18.81 8.13 -12.88
CA GLY A 330 -17.45 8.51 -12.55
C GLY A 330 -17.32 8.95 -11.10
N SER A 331 -16.09 9.25 -10.69
CA SER A 331 -15.78 9.94 -9.43
C SER A 331 -14.65 10.93 -9.69
N SER A 332 -14.07 11.51 -8.62
CA SER A 332 -12.80 12.24 -8.73
C SER A 332 -11.67 11.40 -9.35
N SER A 333 -11.69 10.08 -9.15
CA SER A 333 -10.53 9.20 -9.40
C SER A 333 -10.76 8.18 -10.52
N TYR A 334 -12.02 7.96 -10.92
CA TYR A 334 -12.42 6.92 -11.87
C TYR A 334 -13.32 7.49 -12.97
N ALA A 335 -13.10 7.08 -14.22
CA ALA A 335 -13.90 7.52 -15.35
C ALA A 335 -15.34 6.98 -15.26
N SER A 336 -16.29 7.71 -15.84
CA SER A 336 -17.64 7.19 -16.08
C SER A 336 -17.59 5.99 -17.02
N SER A 337 -18.36 4.94 -16.72
CA SER A 337 -18.63 3.86 -17.66
C SER A 337 -20.06 3.35 -17.50
N SER A 338 -20.57 2.73 -18.55
CA SER A 338 -21.91 2.16 -18.57
C SER A 338 -21.90 0.86 -19.36
N SER A 339 -22.91 0.05 -19.09
CA SER A 339 -23.13 -1.22 -19.78
C SER A 339 -24.63 -1.50 -19.84
N SER A 340 -25.07 -2.29 -20.81
CA SER A 340 -26.46 -2.73 -20.92
C SER A 340 -26.55 -4.18 -21.34
N VAL A 341 -27.40 -4.93 -20.64
CA VAL A 341 -27.77 -6.30 -20.99
C VAL A 341 -29.28 -6.37 -21.22
N SER A 342 -29.71 -7.29 -22.08
CA SER A 342 -31.13 -7.57 -22.30
C SER A 342 -31.44 -9.02 -21.96
N TYR A 343 -32.61 -9.24 -21.37
CA TYR A 343 -33.20 -10.56 -21.15
C TYR A 343 -34.63 -10.56 -21.69
N GLU A 344 -35.13 -11.73 -22.09
CA GLU A 344 -36.51 -11.89 -22.51
C GLU A 344 -37.37 -12.29 -21.31
N ALA A 345 -38.26 -11.40 -20.84
CA ALA A 345 -39.26 -11.80 -19.87
C ALA A 345 -40.37 -12.56 -20.60
N THR A 346 -40.41 -13.87 -20.45
CA THR A 346 -41.61 -14.62 -20.80
C THR A 346 -42.67 -14.36 -19.74
N SER A 347 -43.96 -14.33 -20.11
CA SER A 347 -45.01 -14.49 -19.08
C SER A 347 -44.68 -15.75 -18.30
N ALA A 348 -44.76 -15.71 -16.96
CA ALA A 348 -44.96 -16.94 -16.21
C ALA A 348 -46.10 -17.70 -16.90
N VAL A 349 -45.82 -18.89 -17.42
CA VAL A 349 -46.80 -19.65 -18.20
C VAL A 349 -48.04 -19.74 -17.34
N VAL A 350 -49.16 -19.19 -17.81
CA VAL A 350 -50.45 -19.26 -17.09
C VAL A 350 -50.70 -20.73 -16.86
N VAL A 351 -50.47 -21.20 -15.63
CA VAL A 351 -50.17 -22.61 -15.35
C VAL A 351 -51.29 -23.43 -15.98
N PRO A 352 -51.03 -24.17 -17.08
CA PRO A 352 -52.11 -24.81 -17.83
C PRO A 352 -52.60 -25.94 -16.94
N GLN A 353 -53.69 -25.70 -16.21
CA GLN A 353 -54.06 -26.36 -14.95
C GLN A 353 -53.55 -27.80 -14.92
N THR A 354 -52.40 -28.00 -14.26
CA THR A 354 -51.40 -29.02 -14.62
C THR A 354 -52.05 -30.27 -15.17
N THR A 355 -52.00 -30.51 -16.47
CA THR A 355 -52.81 -31.55 -17.13
C THR A 355 -52.42 -32.94 -16.64
N TYR A 356 -53.02 -33.37 -15.54
CA TYR A 356 -52.74 -34.61 -14.86
C TYR A 356 -53.80 -35.65 -15.19
N ASP A 357 -53.38 -36.91 -15.31
CA ASP A 357 -54.29 -38.04 -15.21
C ASP A 357 -54.66 -38.26 -13.74
N TYR A 358 -53.69 -38.09 -12.84
CA TYR A 358 -53.80 -38.35 -11.41
C TYR A 358 -53.29 -37.20 -10.54
N ILE A 359 -54.02 -36.90 -9.46
CA ILE A 359 -53.55 -36.07 -8.36
C ILE A 359 -53.41 -36.93 -7.09
N VAL A 360 -52.24 -36.88 -6.44
CA VAL A 360 -51.98 -37.56 -5.16
C VAL A 360 -52.04 -36.54 -4.04
N SER A 361 -53.00 -36.70 -3.12
CA SER A 361 -53.16 -35.81 -1.96
C SER A 361 -53.35 -36.65 -0.71
N SER A 362 -52.36 -36.65 0.19
CA SER A 362 -52.26 -37.64 1.27
C SER A 362 -52.27 -39.08 0.71
N ASN A 363 -52.87 -40.05 1.39
CA ASN A 363 -52.95 -41.46 1.01
C ASN A 363 -53.99 -41.78 -0.09
N VAL A 364 -54.48 -40.80 -0.85
CA VAL A 364 -55.54 -40.96 -1.86
C VAL A 364 -55.07 -40.43 -3.21
N VAL A 365 -55.31 -41.22 -4.27
CA VAL A 365 -55.11 -40.82 -5.66
C VAL A 365 -56.47 -40.57 -6.31
N LYS A 366 -56.64 -39.43 -6.95
CA LYS A 366 -57.85 -39.06 -7.70
C LYS A 366 -57.52 -38.84 -9.16
N SER A 367 -58.47 -39.10 -10.04
CA SER A 367 -58.37 -38.74 -11.46
C SER A 367 -58.51 -37.23 -11.70
N SER A 368 -58.24 -36.78 -12.92
CA SER A 368 -58.61 -35.45 -13.44
C SER A 368 -60.07 -35.04 -13.15
N SER A 369 -61.00 -36.00 -13.12
CA SER A 369 -62.42 -35.80 -12.77
C SER A 369 -62.69 -35.58 -11.27
N GLY A 370 -61.67 -35.66 -10.41
CA GLY A 370 -61.78 -35.58 -8.96
C GLY A 370 -62.22 -36.88 -8.28
N ALA A 371 -62.69 -37.89 -9.04
CA ALA A 371 -63.05 -39.20 -8.51
C ALA A 371 -61.81 -39.96 -7.99
N ALA A 372 -61.91 -40.54 -6.79
CA ALA A 372 -60.86 -41.38 -6.23
C ALA A 372 -60.70 -42.67 -7.04
N VAL A 373 -59.48 -42.97 -7.47
CA VAL A 373 -59.12 -44.16 -8.27
C VAL A 373 -58.28 -45.16 -7.50
N TYR A 374 -57.56 -44.69 -6.47
CA TYR A 374 -56.80 -45.53 -5.55
C TYR A 374 -56.76 -44.91 -4.16
N THR A 375 -56.62 -45.74 -3.12
CA THR A 375 -56.49 -45.30 -1.72
C THR A 375 -55.62 -46.32 -1.00
N ALA A 376 -54.65 -45.82 -0.24
CA ALA A 376 -53.57 -46.60 0.31
C ALA A 376 -53.39 -46.39 1.83
N SER A 377 -52.43 -47.09 2.42
CA SER A 377 -52.01 -46.90 3.81
C SER A 377 -51.27 -45.57 4.06
N THR A 378 -50.44 -45.14 3.12
CA THR A 378 -49.60 -43.93 3.24
C THR A 378 -49.59 -43.09 1.96
N PHE A 379 -49.08 -41.86 2.04
CA PHE A 379 -48.77 -41.05 0.86
C PHE A 379 -47.78 -41.76 -0.08
N GLY A 380 -46.73 -42.41 0.46
CA GLY A 380 -45.74 -43.12 -0.34
C GLY A 380 -46.33 -44.30 -1.12
N ASP A 381 -47.30 -45.01 -0.55
CA ASP A 381 -48.02 -46.09 -1.24
C ASP A 381 -48.94 -45.55 -2.34
N ALA A 382 -49.64 -44.45 -2.08
CA ALA A 382 -50.48 -43.78 -3.08
C ALA A 382 -49.64 -43.23 -4.24
N LEU A 383 -48.48 -42.65 -3.96
CA LEU A 383 -47.54 -42.16 -4.96
C LEU A 383 -46.92 -43.30 -5.78
N ARG A 384 -46.47 -44.40 -5.14
CA ARG A 384 -46.00 -45.62 -5.84
C ARG A 384 -47.02 -46.16 -6.83
N TRP A 385 -48.30 -46.20 -6.45
CA TRP A 385 -49.36 -46.65 -7.36
C TRP A 385 -49.51 -45.69 -8.56
N ALA A 386 -49.50 -44.38 -8.32
CA ALA A 386 -49.65 -43.40 -9.38
C ALA A 386 -48.45 -43.39 -10.36
N THR A 387 -47.22 -43.50 -9.85
CA THR A 387 -46.00 -43.52 -10.70
C THR A 387 -45.81 -44.82 -11.49
N SER A 388 -46.51 -45.90 -11.15
CA SER A 388 -46.45 -47.18 -11.87
C SER A 388 -47.48 -47.33 -13.00
N GLN A 389 -48.22 -46.25 -13.35
CA GLN A 389 -49.16 -46.25 -14.47
C GLN A 389 -48.51 -45.66 -15.72
N ALA A 390 -48.13 -46.49 -16.70
CA ALA A 390 -47.40 -46.05 -17.90
C ALA A 390 -48.12 -44.96 -18.71
N GLY A 391 -47.37 -43.97 -19.20
CA GLY A 391 -47.88 -42.86 -20.00
C GLY A 391 -48.83 -41.91 -19.25
N LYS A 392 -48.60 -41.72 -17.94
CA LYS A 392 -49.49 -40.92 -17.07
C LYS A 392 -48.78 -39.75 -16.39
N THR A 393 -49.49 -38.62 -16.34
CA THR A 393 -49.07 -37.45 -15.55
C THR A 393 -49.67 -37.52 -14.15
N THR A 394 -48.79 -37.68 -13.17
CA THR A 394 -49.06 -37.66 -11.73
C THR A 394 -48.66 -36.30 -11.16
N TYR A 395 -49.64 -35.56 -10.66
CA TYR A 395 -49.47 -34.27 -10.00
C TYR A 395 -49.53 -34.42 -8.47
N VAL A 396 -48.66 -33.70 -7.77
CA VAL A 396 -48.67 -33.59 -6.31
C VAL A 396 -48.68 -32.10 -5.91
N PRO A 397 -49.77 -31.58 -5.33
CA PRO A 397 -49.90 -30.16 -5.02
C PRO A 397 -48.92 -29.72 -3.92
N GLU A 398 -48.85 -28.42 -3.65
CA GLU A 398 -48.00 -27.86 -2.60
C GLU A 398 -48.22 -28.50 -1.22
N GLY A 399 -47.12 -28.73 -0.50
CA GLY A 399 -47.11 -29.45 0.76
C GLY A 399 -45.77 -30.16 1.01
N THR A 400 -45.48 -30.45 2.28
CA THR A 400 -44.35 -31.30 2.66
C THR A 400 -44.85 -32.69 3.01
N TYR A 401 -44.41 -33.70 2.25
CA TYR A 401 -44.85 -35.08 2.35
C TYR A 401 -43.73 -35.95 2.90
N THR A 402 -43.92 -36.54 4.08
CA THR A 402 -42.92 -37.42 4.70
C THR A 402 -43.07 -38.86 4.20
N ILE A 403 -41.97 -39.46 3.75
CA ILE A 403 -41.86 -40.85 3.32
C ILE A 403 -40.81 -41.53 4.21
N THR A 404 -41.23 -42.54 4.98
CA THR A 404 -40.41 -43.17 6.02
C THR A 404 -40.24 -44.67 5.74
N GLY A 405 -39.01 -45.20 5.79
CA GLY A 405 -38.79 -46.65 5.68
C GLY A 405 -37.38 -47.09 5.23
N LEU A 406 -37.34 -48.22 4.53
CA LEU A 406 -36.17 -48.91 3.97
C LEU A 406 -36.21 -48.88 2.43
N ASP A 407 -35.33 -49.61 1.73
CA ASP A 407 -35.31 -49.68 0.24
C ASP A 407 -36.69 -50.02 -0.37
N ALA A 408 -37.42 -50.96 0.26
CA ALA A 408 -38.76 -51.36 -0.15
C ALA A 408 -39.83 -50.23 -0.01
N GLN A 409 -39.50 -49.12 0.64
CA GLN A 409 -40.34 -47.93 0.77
C GLN A 409 -39.87 -46.75 -0.11
N CYS A 410 -38.90 -46.95 -1.02
CA CYS A 410 -38.66 -46.01 -2.13
C CYS A 410 -39.92 -45.83 -2.99
N ILE A 411 -40.01 -44.73 -3.73
CA ILE A 411 -41.01 -44.61 -4.80
C ILE A 411 -40.47 -45.34 -6.02
N LYS A 412 -40.82 -46.64 -6.11
CA LYS A 412 -40.57 -47.54 -7.23
C LYS A 412 -41.68 -48.60 -7.31
N PRO A 413 -41.94 -49.19 -8.50
CA PRO A 413 -41.42 -48.77 -9.79
C PRO A 413 -42.07 -47.44 -10.26
N PHE A 414 -41.32 -46.67 -11.05
CA PHE A 414 -41.93 -45.83 -12.08
C PHE A 414 -42.20 -46.71 -13.31
N ALA A 415 -43.15 -46.33 -14.16
CA ALA A 415 -43.36 -46.96 -15.47
C ALA A 415 -42.94 -46.02 -16.62
N ASP A 416 -42.88 -46.53 -17.84
CA ASP A 416 -42.50 -45.75 -19.03
C ASP A 416 -43.43 -44.55 -19.29
N ASP A 417 -42.88 -43.47 -19.86
CA ASP A 417 -43.56 -42.23 -20.21
C ASP A 417 -44.32 -41.53 -19.04
N VAL A 418 -43.96 -41.86 -17.80
CA VAL A 418 -44.56 -41.25 -16.59
C VAL A 418 -44.00 -39.86 -16.33
N THR A 419 -44.88 -38.88 -16.11
CA THR A 419 -44.51 -37.56 -15.60
C THR A 419 -44.93 -37.42 -14.13
N LEU A 420 -44.00 -37.08 -13.25
CA LEU A 420 -44.26 -36.67 -11.87
C LEU A 420 -43.98 -35.18 -11.72
N VAL A 421 -44.97 -34.40 -11.30
CA VAL A 421 -44.92 -32.93 -11.27
C VAL A 421 -45.48 -32.34 -9.97
N GLY A 422 -44.77 -31.35 -9.41
CA GLY A 422 -45.22 -30.55 -8.27
C GLY A 422 -45.52 -29.08 -8.62
N ASP A 423 -45.78 -28.25 -7.60
CA ASP A 423 -46.04 -26.81 -7.72
C ASP A 423 -44.78 -25.92 -7.66
N GLY A 424 -43.59 -26.53 -7.57
CA GLY A 424 -42.28 -25.89 -7.55
C GLY A 424 -41.33 -26.48 -6.51
N PRO A 425 -39.99 -26.36 -6.69
CA PRO A 425 -38.97 -27.01 -5.87
C PRO A 425 -38.91 -26.60 -4.39
N THR A 426 -39.66 -25.58 -3.99
CA THR A 426 -39.81 -25.12 -2.61
C THR A 426 -41.24 -25.26 -2.08
N LYS A 427 -42.19 -25.75 -2.90
CA LYS A 427 -43.61 -25.89 -2.53
C LYS A 427 -44.04 -27.34 -2.32
N THR A 428 -43.81 -28.20 -3.31
CA THR A 428 -44.06 -29.63 -3.23
C THR A 428 -42.76 -30.30 -2.79
N VAL A 429 -42.64 -30.70 -1.52
CA VAL A 429 -41.39 -31.20 -0.95
C VAL A 429 -41.56 -32.62 -0.41
N PHE A 430 -40.73 -33.56 -0.85
CA PHE A 430 -40.70 -34.92 -0.33
C PHE A 430 -39.58 -35.06 0.71
N LYS A 431 -39.97 -35.26 1.98
CA LYS A 431 -39.03 -35.53 3.06
C LYS A 431 -38.88 -37.03 3.24
N PHE A 432 -37.76 -37.58 2.77
CA PHE A 432 -37.43 -38.98 3.00
C PHE A 432 -36.75 -39.13 4.36
N VAL A 433 -37.13 -40.16 5.13
CA VAL A 433 -36.55 -40.51 6.42
C VAL A 433 -36.22 -42.00 6.44
N TRP A 434 -34.94 -42.33 6.43
CA TRP A 434 -34.46 -43.71 6.46
C TRP A 434 -34.58 -44.29 7.88
N THR A 435 -35.07 -45.53 7.98
CA THR A 435 -35.24 -46.23 9.27
C THR A 435 -34.39 -47.49 9.41
N GLY A 436 -33.43 -47.70 8.51
CA GLY A 436 -32.58 -48.90 8.50
C GLY A 436 -31.29 -48.71 9.28
N THR A 437 -30.79 -49.78 9.88
CA THR A 437 -29.40 -49.83 10.34
C THR A 437 -28.47 -49.87 9.14
N PHE A 438 -27.68 -48.81 8.92
CA PHE A 438 -26.63 -48.82 7.90
C PHE A 438 -25.60 -49.91 8.22
N GLN A 439 -25.52 -50.96 7.40
CA GLN A 439 -24.44 -51.95 7.50
C GLN A 439 -23.20 -51.44 6.78
N ASP A 440 -22.03 -51.87 7.26
CA ASP A 440 -20.72 -51.54 6.70
C ASP A 440 -20.43 -52.39 5.45
N HIS A 441 -21.12 -52.07 4.34
CA HIS A 441 -21.09 -52.79 3.06
C HIS A 441 -19.77 -52.70 2.28
N ARG A 442 -18.61 -52.61 2.95
CA ARG A 442 -17.29 -52.65 2.31
C ARG A 442 -16.88 -54.04 1.78
N ASN A 443 -17.78 -55.04 1.85
CA ASN A 443 -17.47 -56.47 1.63
C ASN A 443 -18.70 -57.29 1.14
N THR A 444 -19.69 -56.66 0.50
CA THR A 444 -20.89 -57.36 -0.01
C THR A 444 -21.37 -56.74 -1.32
N ASP A 445 -21.49 -57.54 -2.38
CA ASP A 445 -21.86 -57.14 -3.75
C ASP A 445 -23.36 -56.80 -3.90
N THR A 446 -23.89 -55.94 -3.01
CA THR A 446 -25.33 -55.73 -2.81
C THR A 446 -25.74 -54.28 -3.02
N TYR A 447 -25.32 -53.74 -4.18
CA TYR A 447 -25.85 -52.57 -4.91
C TYR A 447 -26.13 -51.27 -4.13
N TYR A 448 -25.44 -50.20 -4.53
CA TYR A 448 -25.26 -48.91 -3.85
C TYR A 448 -26.51 -48.01 -3.66
N TRP A 449 -27.72 -48.54 -3.66
CA TRP A 449 -28.92 -47.71 -3.84
C TRP A 449 -29.14 -46.63 -2.76
N ASN A 450 -29.51 -45.44 -3.26
CA ASN A 450 -30.10 -44.37 -2.46
C ASN A 450 -31.58 -44.65 -2.17
N PHE A 451 -32.05 -44.16 -1.02
CA PHE A 451 -33.47 -44.05 -0.69
C PHE A 451 -34.05 -42.81 -1.40
N GLY A 452 -35.26 -42.88 -1.97
CA GLY A 452 -35.77 -41.78 -2.78
C GLY A 452 -36.79 -42.17 -3.85
N LEU A 453 -36.78 -41.40 -4.95
CA LEU A 453 -37.47 -41.73 -6.20
C LEU A 453 -36.55 -42.60 -7.05
N ARG A 454 -37.00 -43.77 -7.51
CA ARG A 454 -36.15 -44.67 -8.30
C ARG A 454 -36.82 -45.23 -9.55
N VAL A 455 -36.11 -45.11 -10.66
CA VAL A 455 -36.52 -45.55 -12.00
C VAL A 455 -35.58 -46.67 -12.43
N GLU A 456 -36.08 -47.90 -12.46
CA GLU A 456 -35.32 -49.12 -12.80
C GLU A 456 -35.86 -49.64 -14.15
N ASP A 457 -35.03 -49.72 -15.20
CA ASP A 457 -35.36 -50.24 -16.56
C ASP A 457 -36.50 -49.55 -17.34
N HIS A 458 -36.80 -48.27 -17.04
CA HIS A 458 -37.85 -47.50 -17.73
C HIS A 458 -37.34 -46.23 -18.46
N SER A 459 -38.10 -45.80 -19.47
CA SER A 459 -37.77 -44.70 -20.41
C SER A 459 -38.84 -43.59 -20.43
N GLY A 460 -38.47 -42.41 -20.92
CA GLY A 460 -39.39 -41.27 -21.07
C GLY A 460 -39.87 -40.63 -19.75
N VAL A 461 -39.40 -41.10 -18.60
CA VAL A 461 -39.82 -40.66 -17.27
C VAL A 461 -39.34 -39.23 -17.01
N THR A 462 -40.26 -38.35 -16.64
CA THR A 462 -39.98 -36.93 -16.34
C THR A 462 -40.34 -36.61 -14.90
N ILE A 463 -39.38 -36.14 -14.08
CA ILE A 463 -39.61 -35.75 -12.68
C ILE A 463 -39.36 -34.24 -12.55
N LYS A 464 -40.35 -33.46 -12.08
CA LYS A 464 -40.21 -32.00 -12.11
C LYS A 464 -40.94 -31.17 -11.06
N GLN A 465 -40.45 -29.94 -10.91
CA GLN A 465 -41.06 -28.88 -10.08
C GLN A 465 -41.33 -29.32 -8.63
N LEU A 466 -40.35 -30.01 -8.03
CA LEU A 466 -40.47 -30.55 -6.67
C LEU A 466 -39.14 -30.53 -5.90
N GLY A 467 -39.24 -30.51 -4.58
CA GLY A 467 -38.12 -30.54 -3.65
C GLY A 467 -37.96 -31.91 -3.00
N ILE A 468 -36.75 -32.28 -2.61
CA ILE A 468 -36.44 -33.50 -1.85
C ILE A 468 -35.47 -33.15 -0.71
N THR A 469 -35.68 -33.71 0.48
CA THR A 469 -34.82 -33.47 1.66
C THR A 469 -34.80 -34.66 2.62
N GLY A 470 -33.85 -34.67 3.57
CA GLY A 470 -33.61 -35.80 4.49
C GLY A 470 -32.72 -36.87 3.88
N ASP A 471 -33.22 -38.08 3.68
CA ASP A 471 -32.42 -39.20 3.15
C ASP A 471 -32.78 -39.54 1.69
N GLY A 472 -33.25 -38.54 0.93
CA GLY A 472 -33.85 -38.72 -0.39
C GLY A 472 -32.93 -38.33 -1.55
N SER A 473 -32.95 -39.11 -2.64
CA SER A 473 -32.35 -38.78 -3.93
C SER A 473 -33.34 -39.01 -5.09
N ILE A 474 -32.91 -38.68 -6.31
CA ILE A 474 -33.41 -39.29 -7.54
C ILE A 474 -32.34 -40.24 -8.07
N ALA A 475 -32.70 -41.48 -8.39
CA ALA A 475 -31.78 -42.47 -8.94
C ALA A 475 -32.41 -43.20 -10.14
N PHE A 476 -31.70 -43.20 -11.27
CA PHE A 476 -32.06 -43.96 -12.46
C PHE A 476 -31.10 -45.14 -12.65
N ARG A 477 -31.63 -46.26 -13.13
CA ARG A 477 -30.85 -47.46 -13.45
C ARG A 477 -31.32 -48.14 -14.72
N THR A 478 -30.36 -48.52 -15.56
CA THR A 478 -30.51 -49.63 -16.51
C THR A 478 -29.83 -50.88 -15.95
N ASN A 479 -30.62 -51.87 -15.54
CA ASN A 479 -30.17 -53.23 -15.21
C ASN A 479 -30.25 -54.16 -16.42
N SER A 480 -31.12 -53.86 -17.40
CA SER A 480 -31.28 -54.69 -18.59
C SER A 480 -31.55 -53.88 -19.86
N GLY A 481 -31.00 -54.34 -20.99
CA GLY A 481 -31.26 -53.76 -22.31
C GLY A 481 -30.82 -52.31 -22.45
N THR A 482 -31.76 -51.40 -22.67
CA THR A 482 -31.50 -49.99 -22.97
C THR A 482 -32.66 -49.10 -22.57
N THR A 483 -32.37 -47.96 -21.93
CA THR A 483 -33.32 -46.90 -21.60
C THR A 483 -33.03 -45.62 -22.38
N SER A 484 -34.02 -44.73 -22.55
CA SER A 484 -33.79 -43.39 -23.11
C SER A 484 -34.69 -42.28 -22.58
N ASP A 485 -34.31 -41.04 -22.89
CA ASP A 485 -35.12 -39.81 -22.83
C ASP A 485 -35.69 -39.40 -21.46
N ASN A 486 -35.19 -40.01 -20.39
CA ASN A 486 -35.50 -39.67 -19.01
C ASN A 486 -35.01 -38.26 -18.62
N ARG A 487 -35.81 -37.54 -17.82
CA ARG A 487 -35.59 -36.10 -17.54
C ARG A 487 -35.85 -35.71 -16.09
N VAL A 488 -35.12 -34.69 -15.65
CA VAL A 488 -35.40 -33.97 -14.41
C VAL A 488 -35.39 -32.46 -14.69
N GLU A 489 -36.46 -31.75 -14.30
CA GLU A 489 -36.67 -30.34 -14.61
C GLU A 489 -37.08 -29.55 -13.34
N ASP A 490 -36.37 -28.47 -12.99
CA ASP A 490 -36.73 -27.59 -11.87
C ASP A 490 -36.87 -28.33 -10.51
N VAL A 491 -35.93 -29.25 -10.21
CA VAL A 491 -35.91 -30.04 -8.96
C VAL A 491 -34.79 -29.60 -8.03
N ARG A 492 -35.07 -29.50 -6.72
CA ARG A 492 -34.05 -29.21 -5.69
C ARG A 492 -33.95 -30.36 -4.70
N ILE A 493 -32.76 -30.93 -4.52
CA ILE A 493 -32.45 -31.92 -3.49
C ILE A 493 -31.53 -31.24 -2.47
N PHE A 494 -31.97 -31.13 -1.22
CA PHE A 494 -31.34 -30.23 -0.25
C PHE A 494 -31.32 -30.73 1.19
N ASP A 495 -30.26 -30.35 1.91
CA ASP A 495 -30.03 -30.67 3.32
C ASP A 495 -30.21 -32.18 3.58
N THR A 496 -29.45 -32.99 2.83
CA THR A 496 -29.55 -34.45 2.93
C THR A 496 -28.47 -35.05 3.82
N SER A 497 -28.86 -36.05 4.61
CA SER A 497 -28.00 -36.65 5.64
C SER A 497 -27.29 -37.93 5.19
N HIS A 498 -27.90 -38.74 4.30
CA HIS A 498 -27.32 -40.02 3.91
C HIS A 498 -27.57 -40.31 2.42
N HIS A 499 -26.50 -40.24 1.61
CA HIS A 499 -26.47 -40.79 0.26
C HIS A 499 -25.34 -41.83 0.17
N ASN A 500 -25.60 -42.93 -0.53
CA ASN A 500 -24.63 -43.96 -0.90
C ASN A 500 -24.00 -43.67 -2.28
N MET A 501 -24.78 -43.07 -3.20
CA MET A 501 -24.36 -42.49 -4.49
C MET A 501 -24.56 -40.96 -4.43
N GLY A 502 -24.87 -40.27 -5.53
CA GLY A 502 -25.19 -38.84 -5.53
C GLY A 502 -26.68 -38.50 -5.45
N ALA A 503 -26.97 -37.21 -5.30
CA ALA A 503 -28.35 -36.72 -5.18
C ALA A 503 -29.18 -36.94 -6.46
N PHE A 504 -28.55 -36.80 -7.63
CA PHE A 504 -29.14 -37.01 -8.96
C PHE A 504 -28.30 -38.02 -9.77
N GLY A 505 -28.58 -39.31 -9.58
CA GLY A 505 -27.79 -40.39 -10.17
C GLY A 505 -28.39 -41.02 -11.43
N VAL A 506 -27.57 -41.29 -12.42
CA VAL A 506 -27.86 -42.19 -13.54
C VAL A 506 -26.80 -43.29 -13.54
N SER A 507 -27.23 -44.55 -13.62
CA SER A 507 -26.26 -45.65 -13.61
C SER A 507 -26.67 -46.84 -14.49
N VAL A 508 -25.69 -47.66 -14.86
CA VAL A 508 -25.82 -48.70 -15.90
C VAL A 508 -25.10 -49.99 -15.52
N ALA A 509 -25.79 -51.12 -15.64
CA ALA A 509 -25.19 -52.44 -15.48
C ALA A 509 -24.36 -52.83 -16.73
N ASP A 510 -23.48 -53.82 -16.56
CA ASP A 510 -22.69 -54.37 -17.65
C ASP A 510 -23.54 -54.80 -18.87
N GLY A 511 -23.12 -54.42 -20.06
CA GLY A 511 -23.78 -54.69 -21.34
C GLY A 511 -24.97 -53.80 -21.65
N THR A 512 -25.36 -52.87 -20.76
CA THR A 512 -26.54 -52.01 -20.93
C THR A 512 -26.22 -50.62 -21.48
N SER A 513 -27.26 -49.81 -21.75
CA SER A 513 -27.10 -48.42 -22.18
C SER A 513 -28.20 -47.51 -21.63
N ALA A 514 -27.80 -46.33 -21.18
CA ALA A 514 -28.68 -45.23 -20.80
C ALA A 514 -28.46 -44.09 -21.80
N ASN A 515 -29.51 -43.67 -22.53
CA ASN A 515 -29.39 -42.70 -23.62
C ASN A 515 -30.13 -41.38 -23.33
N ASP A 516 -29.50 -40.26 -23.65
CA ASP A 516 -30.15 -38.95 -23.74
C ASP A 516 -30.88 -38.53 -22.45
N TYR A 517 -30.25 -38.78 -21.30
CA TYR A 517 -30.69 -38.37 -19.97
C TYR A 517 -30.43 -36.88 -19.74
N LYS A 518 -31.43 -36.13 -19.25
CA LYS A 518 -31.39 -34.65 -19.27
C LYS A 518 -31.78 -34.02 -17.93
N PHE A 519 -30.97 -33.09 -17.44
CA PHE A 519 -31.19 -32.34 -16.20
C PHE A 519 -31.23 -30.84 -16.52
N TYR A 520 -32.29 -30.17 -16.08
CA TYR A 520 -32.55 -28.75 -16.34
C TYR A 520 -32.84 -28.00 -15.04
N ARG A 521 -32.00 -27.01 -14.69
CA ARG A 521 -32.14 -26.17 -13.47
C ARG A 521 -32.23 -26.99 -12.18
N CYS A 522 -31.59 -28.17 -12.17
CA CYS A 522 -31.57 -29.06 -11.01
C CYS A 522 -30.54 -28.58 -9.97
N VAL A 523 -30.87 -28.62 -8.69
CA VAL A 523 -30.01 -28.10 -7.61
C VAL A 523 -29.79 -29.13 -6.51
N ALA A 524 -28.56 -29.62 -6.37
CA ALA A 524 -28.08 -30.34 -5.19
C ALA A 524 -27.46 -29.34 -4.21
N TYR A 525 -27.91 -29.29 -2.96
CA TYR A 525 -27.47 -28.31 -1.97
C TYR A 525 -27.27 -28.94 -0.59
N ASN A 526 -26.04 -28.90 -0.06
CA ASN A 526 -25.70 -29.45 1.27
C ASN A 526 -26.12 -30.93 1.38
N VAL A 527 -25.58 -31.76 0.48
CA VAL A 527 -25.95 -33.18 0.31
C VAL A 527 -24.86 -34.11 0.86
N GLY A 528 -25.28 -35.26 1.42
CA GLY A 528 -24.40 -36.22 2.12
C GLY A 528 -23.57 -37.16 1.24
N GLY A 529 -23.46 -36.85 -0.05
CA GLY A 529 -22.73 -37.60 -1.09
C GLY A 529 -22.47 -36.69 -2.28
N ASP A 530 -22.39 -37.26 -3.49
CA ASP A 530 -22.22 -36.47 -4.73
C ASP A 530 -23.45 -35.60 -5.02
N GLY A 531 -23.28 -34.52 -5.79
CA GLY A 531 -24.42 -33.77 -6.31
C GLY A 531 -25.13 -34.46 -7.47
N PHE A 532 -24.35 -34.84 -8.48
CA PHE A 532 -24.80 -35.56 -9.68
C PHE A 532 -23.80 -36.67 -9.99
N ASP A 533 -24.28 -37.83 -10.42
CA ASP A 533 -23.44 -39.01 -10.61
C ASP A 533 -23.80 -39.83 -11.85
N LEU A 534 -22.75 -40.32 -12.52
CA LEU A 534 -22.79 -41.19 -13.70
C LEU A 534 -21.96 -42.46 -13.41
N MET A 535 -22.62 -43.49 -12.88
CA MET A 535 -21.98 -44.70 -12.32
C MET A 535 -22.24 -45.98 -13.14
N GLY A 536 -21.43 -47.02 -12.98
CA GLY A 536 -21.67 -48.35 -13.57
C GLY A 536 -21.34 -49.52 -12.65
N ASP A 537 -21.05 -50.68 -13.24
CA ASP A 537 -20.69 -51.93 -12.54
C ASP A 537 -19.28 -52.44 -12.86
N SER A 538 -18.57 -51.87 -13.85
CA SER A 538 -17.22 -52.34 -14.20
C SER A 538 -16.37 -51.35 -15.00
N THR A 539 -15.06 -51.48 -14.84
CA THR A 539 -14.03 -50.76 -15.59
C THR A 539 -13.50 -51.59 -16.78
N THR A 540 -14.39 -52.19 -17.58
CA THR A 540 -13.97 -53.11 -18.67
C THR A 540 -14.69 -52.89 -20.02
N THR A 541 -14.45 -53.77 -21.01
CA THR A 541 -15.18 -53.82 -22.29
C THR A 541 -16.66 -54.17 -22.15
N SER A 542 -17.09 -54.80 -21.04
CA SER A 542 -18.50 -55.08 -20.77
C SER A 542 -19.22 -53.93 -20.04
N ALA A 543 -18.51 -52.87 -19.63
CA ALA A 543 -19.09 -51.71 -18.94
C ALA A 543 -20.29 -51.08 -19.68
N GLY A 544 -21.32 -50.69 -18.94
CA GLY A 544 -22.51 -50.01 -19.48
C GLY A 544 -22.25 -48.58 -19.99
N TYR A 545 -23.15 -48.06 -20.84
CA TYR A 545 -22.94 -46.80 -21.57
C TYR A 545 -23.82 -45.61 -21.15
N ILE A 546 -23.15 -44.62 -20.58
CA ILE A 546 -23.39 -43.17 -20.36
C ILE A 546 -23.62 -42.32 -21.63
N ASN A 547 -24.61 -42.59 -22.47
CA ASN A 547 -24.73 -41.91 -23.77
C ASN A 547 -25.46 -40.56 -23.72
N ARG A 548 -24.75 -39.48 -24.10
CA ARG A 548 -25.26 -38.09 -24.22
C ARG A 548 -26.01 -37.56 -22.98
N PRO A 549 -25.48 -37.69 -21.75
CA PRO A 549 -26.07 -37.02 -20.60
C PRO A 549 -25.91 -35.50 -20.74
N TYR A 550 -26.98 -34.77 -20.45
CA TYR A 550 -27.09 -33.32 -20.68
C TYR A 550 -27.48 -32.60 -19.39
N TYR A 551 -26.74 -31.54 -19.04
CA TYR A 551 -26.98 -30.70 -17.88
C TYR A 551 -27.03 -29.23 -18.31
N GLU A 552 -28.10 -28.53 -17.95
CA GLU A 552 -28.25 -27.08 -18.20
C GLU A 552 -28.72 -26.37 -16.92
N ASP A 553 -28.02 -25.30 -16.53
CA ASP A 553 -28.25 -24.51 -15.31
C ASP A 553 -28.20 -25.32 -13.99
N CYS A 554 -27.68 -26.55 -14.04
CA CYS A 554 -27.61 -27.45 -12.89
C CYS A 554 -26.53 -27.02 -11.89
N LYS A 555 -26.83 -27.09 -10.59
CA LYS A 555 -25.94 -26.66 -9.52
C LYS A 555 -25.72 -27.73 -8.47
N SER A 556 -24.46 -27.95 -8.09
CA SER A 556 -24.04 -28.75 -6.96
C SER A 556 -23.25 -27.88 -5.99
N LEU A 557 -23.79 -27.72 -4.79
CA LEU A 557 -23.28 -26.78 -3.79
C LEU A 557 -23.12 -27.51 -2.45
N TYR A 558 -21.92 -27.51 -1.87
CA TYR A 558 -21.61 -28.21 -0.61
C TYR A 558 -21.89 -29.73 -0.66
N ALA A 559 -21.53 -30.39 -1.76
CA ALA A 559 -21.57 -31.86 -1.86
C ALA A 559 -20.58 -32.51 -0.86
N GLY A 560 -21.02 -33.57 -0.19
CA GLY A 560 -20.29 -34.27 0.88
C GLY A 560 -20.14 -33.50 2.20
N TYR A 561 -20.79 -32.34 2.36
CA TYR A 561 -20.53 -31.45 3.50
C TYR A 561 -21.31 -31.83 4.78
N SER A 562 -22.53 -32.31 4.63
CA SER A 562 -23.41 -32.72 5.74
C SER A 562 -23.04 -34.07 6.36
N TYR A 563 -22.50 -34.98 5.54
CA TYR A 563 -22.11 -36.34 5.91
C TYR A 563 -21.08 -36.85 4.89
N HIS A 564 -20.15 -37.70 5.33
CA HIS A 564 -18.97 -38.11 4.55
C HIS A 564 -18.63 -39.59 4.78
N ARG A 565 -19.61 -40.48 4.55
CA ARG A 565 -19.41 -41.94 4.57
C ARG A 565 -18.28 -42.38 3.64
N TRP A 566 -18.29 -41.82 2.43
CA TRP A 566 -17.24 -41.98 1.44
C TRP A 566 -16.30 -40.78 1.52
N ASN A 567 -15.00 -41.03 1.34
CA ASN A 567 -14.01 -39.97 1.41
C ASN A 567 -13.97 -39.09 0.15
N TRP A 568 -14.79 -39.35 -0.88
CA TRP A 568 -14.58 -38.87 -2.25
C TRP A 568 -15.80 -38.14 -2.84
N ALA A 569 -16.66 -37.55 -2.02
CA ALA A 569 -17.84 -36.85 -2.52
C ALA A 569 -17.49 -35.61 -3.37
N VAL A 570 -18.09 -35.47 -4.55
CA VAL A 570 -17.80 -34.44 -5.56
C VAL A 570 -19.05 -33.66 -6.00
N GLY A 571 -18.83 -32.52 -6.65
CA GLY A 571 -19.92 -31.70 -7.18
C GLY A 571 -20.72 -32.44 -8.25
N PHE A 572 -20.03 -32.86 -9.31
CA PHE A 572 -20.52 -33.71 -10.40
C PHE A 572 -19.50 -34.82 -10.67
N ASN A 573 -19.89 -36.06 -10.41
CA ASN A 573 -19.19 -37.27 -10.78
C ASN A 573 -19.62 -37.67 -12.20
N LEU A 574 -18.86 -37.23 -13.20
CA LEU A 574 -19.26 -37.33 -14.61
C LEU A 574 -18.81 -38.65 -15.26
N ARG A 575 -18.15 -39.53 -14.50
CA ARG A 575 -17.79 -40.90 -14.88
C ARG A 575 -17.20 -41.64 -13.67
N GLU A 576 -17.87 -42.69 -13.20
CA GLU A 576 -17.35 -43.72 -12.27
C GLU A 576 -17.76 -45.10 -12.79
N GLU A 577 -16.85 -46.07 -12.83
CA GLU A 577 -17.08 -47.47 -13.26
C GLU A 577 -17.97 -47.69 -14.52
N CYS A 578 -17.95 -46.77 -15.50
CA CYS A 578 -18.76 -46.83 -16.72
C CYS A 578 -18.11 -46.20 -17.97
N GLN A 579 -18.73 -46.40 -19.13
CA GLN A 579 -18.42 -45.69 -20.38
C GLN A 579 -19.26 -44.41 -20.46
N VAL A 580 -18.71 -43.25 -20.87
CA VAL A 580 -19.48 -41.99 -20.97
C VAL A 580 -19.22 -41.27 -22.29
N LYS A 581 -20.26 -41.13 -23.11
CA LYS A 581 -20.14 -40.69 -24.51
C LYS A 581 -20.80 -39.34 -24.73
N SER A 582 -19.96 -38.32 -24.88
CA SER A 582 -20.33 -36.93 -25.17
C SER A 582 -21.24 -36.29 -24.10
N PRO A 583 -20.79 -36.23 -22.83
CA PRO A 583 -21.50 -35.48 -21.80
C PRO A 583 -21.44 -33.98 -22.12
N THR A 584 -22.54 -33.28 -21.87
CA THR A 584 -22.66 -31.83 -22.12
C THR A 584 -23.14 -31.10 -20.87
N LEU A 585 -22.40 -30.06 -20.46
CA LEU A 585 -22.72 -29.18 -19.34
C LEU A 585 -22.75 -27.73 -19.81
N LEU A 586 -23.85 -27.03 -19.51
CA LEU A 586 -24.10 -25.65 -19.91
C LEU A 586 -24.52 -24.83 -18.70
N ARG A 587 -23.73 -23.78 -18.37
CA ARG A 587 -23.96 -22.87 -17.23
C ARG A 587 -24.05 -23.58 -15.86
N CYS A 588 -23.43 -24.75 -15.74
CA CYS A 588 -23.48 -25.55 -14.52
C CYS A 588 -22.49 -25.07 -13.45
N GLU A 589 -22.84 -25.20 -12.17
CA GLU A 589 -22.00 -24.78 -11.05
C GLU A 589 -21.69 -25.94 -10.09
N ALA A 590 -20.41 -26.15 -9.76
CA ALA A 590 -19.94 -27.19 -8.84
C ALA A 590 -19.01 -26.58 -7.77
N SER A 591 -19.58 -26.05 -6.69
CA SER A 591 -18.86 -25.23 -5.71
C SER A 591 -18.93 -25.78 -4.27
N TYR A 592 -17.85 -25.57 -3.51
CA TYR A 592 -17.67 -25.97 -2.11
C TYR A 592 -17.75 -27.49 -1.84
N SER A 593 -17.49 -28.31 -2.86
CA SER A 593 -17.53 -29.77 -2.76
C SER A 593 -16.42 -30.31 -1.83
N TRP A 594 -16.69 -31.47 -1.24
CA TRP A 594 -15.76 -32.17 -0.36
C TRP A 594 -14.45 -32.54 -1.06
N GLU A 595 -14.51 -33.12 -2.26
CA GLU A 595 -13.37 -33.27 -3.17
C GLU A 595 -13.49 -32.31 -4.37
N SER A 596 -13.46 -32.78 -5.62
CA SER A 596 -13.52 -31.93 -6.82
C SER A 596 -14.90 -31.34 -7.12
N GLY A 597 -14.92 -30.25 -7.90
CA GLY A 597 -16.14 -29.71 -8.50
C GLY A 597 -16.69 -30.65 -9.58
N PHE A 598 -16.02 -30.71 -10.73
CA PHE A 598 -16.31 -31.68 -11.80
C PHE A 598 -15.23 -32.79 -11.80
N HIS A 599 -15.62 -34.07 -11.80
CA HIS A 599 -14.73 -35.23 -11.61
C HIS A 599 -14.93 -36.27 -12.72
N PHE A 600 -13.84 -36.90 -13.16
CA PHE A 600 -13.84 -38.04 -14.09
C PHE A 600 -12.87 -39.13 -13.58
N GLU A 601 -13.37 -40.34 -13.32
CA GLU A 601 -12.62 -41.47 -12.76
C GLU A 601 -11.81 -42.24 -13.83
N TYR A 602 -10.98 -43.20 -13.41
CA TYR A 602 -9.64 -43.36 -13.99
C TYR A 602 -9.50 -44.09 -15.34
N GLU A 603 -10.26 -45.14 -15.69
CA GLU A 603 -10.22 -45.79 -17.03
C GLU A 603 -11.41 -46.77 -17.21
N PRO A 604 -11.69 -47.42 -18.37
CA PRO A 604 -11.04 -47.33 -19.68
C PRO A 604 -11.99 -47.11 -20.89
N ILE A 605 -11.39 -47.10 -22.08
CA ILE A 605 -11.97 -47.26 -23.44
C ILE A 605 -12.62 -46.04 -24.10
N SER A 606 -13.83 -45.60 -23.72
CA SER A 606 -14.64 -44.70 -24.56
C SER A 606 -15.20 -43.47 -23.85
N LEU A 607 -14.38 -42.41 -23.81
CA LEU A 607 -14.82 -41.05 -23.52
C LEU A 607 -15.21 -40.35 -24.83
N GLY A 608 -16.48 -39.98 -25.00
CA GLY A 608 -16.88 -39.07 -26.10
C GLY A 608 -16.56 -37.60 -25.76
N THR A 609 -16.66 -36.69 -26.73
CA THR A 609 -16.31 -35.26 -26.53
C THR A 609 -17.09 -34.62 -25.37
N VAL A 610 -16.41 -34.40 -24.25
CA VAL A 610 -16.88 -33.68 -23.07
C VAL A 610 -17.04 -32.22 -23.45
N THR A 611 -18.24 -31.67 -23.37
CA THR A 611 -18.51 -30.26 -23.69
C THR A 611 -18.92 -29.50 -22.43
N MET A 612 -18.18 -28.46 -22.06
CA MET A 612 -18.46 -27.63 -20.88
C MET A 612 -18.44 -26.14 -21.25
N THR A 613 -19.58 -25.47 -21.13
CA THR A 613 -19.75 -24.08 -21.56
C THR A 613 -20.23 -23.20 -20.40
N ASN A 614 -19.47 -22.15 -20.07
CA ASN A 614 -19.75 -21.18 -19.01
C ASN A 614 -19.98 -21.80 -17.63
N CYS A 615 -19.27 -22.90 -17.32
CA CYS A 615 -19.38 -23.58 -16.03
C CYS A 615 -18.56 -22.88 -14.94
N VAL A 616 -18.94 -23.11 -13.68
CA VAL A 616 -18.32 -22.49 -12.50
C VAL A 616 -17.93 -23.58 -11.50
N ALA A 617 -16.73 -23.51 -10.92
CA ALA A 617 -16.33 -24.41 -9.85
C ALA A 617 -15.44 -23.71 -8.81
N ASN A 618 -16.00 -23.32 -7.66
CA ASN A 618 -15.28 -22.54 -6.64
C ASN A 618 -15.08 -23.32 -5.32
N TYR A 619 -13.95 -23.07 -4.64
CA TYR A 619 -13.66 -23.52 -3.27
C TYR A 619 -13.83 -25.04 -3.01
N ASN A 620 -13.64 -25.87 -4.02
CA ASN A 620 -13.67 -27.33 -3.88
C ASN A 620 -12.43 -27.86 -3.11
N GLY A 621 -12.55 -29.03 -2.49
CA GLY A 621 -11.50 -29.65 -1.67
C GLY A 621 -11.66 -29.49 -0.16
N GLN A 622 -12.89 -29.50 0.36
CA GLN A 622 -13.19 -29.34 1.80
C GLN A 622 -12.83 -30.57 2.67
N LYS A 623 -12.40 -31.70 2.08
CA LYS A 623 -12.13 -33.01 2.71
C LYS A 623 -11.24 -32.98 3.97
N TYR A 624 -11.81 -33.37 5.12
CA TYR A 624 -11.12 -33.32 6.42
C TYR A 624 -10.50 -34.65 6.91
N SER A 625 -10.71 -35.81 6.29
CA SER A 625 -10.34 -37.11 6.89
C SER A 625 -8.85 -37.49 6.80
N GLN A 626 -8.10 -36.99 5.83
CA GLN A 626 -6.67 -37.30 5.62
C GLN A 626 -5.89 -36.10 5.09
N ALA A 627 -4.58 -36.02 5.37
CA ALA A 627 -3.67 -35.03 4.75
C ALA A 627 -3.59 -35.20 3.21
N LEU A 628 -3.82 -36.42 2.72
CA LEU A 628 -3.97 -36.78 1.30
C LEU A 628 -5.26 -36.25 0.65
N GLY A 629 -6.18 -35.65 1.40
CA GLY A 629 -7.54 -35.35 0.91
C GLY A 629 -7.67 -34.04 0.12
N ALA A 630 -7.02 -32.97 0.58
CA ALA A 630 -7.25 -31.64 0.01
C ALA A 630 -6.70 -31.47 -1.42
N CYS A 631 -5.62 -32.19 -1.78
CA CYS A 631 -4.95 -32.06 -3.07
C CYS A 631 -5.74 -32.57 -4.29
N TRP A 632 -6.90 -33.20 -4.08
CA TRP A 632 -7.81 -33.67 -5.14
C TRP A 632 -9.01 -32.75 -5.37
N GLY A 633 -9.07 -31.62 -4.66
CA GLY A 633 -10.15 -30.63 -4.78
C GLY A 633 -9.97 -29.67 -5.95
N PHE A 634 -9.98 -30.16 -7.19
CA PHE A 634 -9.90 -29.33 -8.39
C PHE A 634 -11.25 -28.66 -8.71
N GLY A 635 -11.23 -27.61 -9.53
CA GLY A 635 -12.45 -27.13 -10.19
C GLY A 635 -12.99 -28.17 -11.18
N MET A 636 -12.12 -28.68 -12.05
CA MET A 636 -12.32 -29.84 -12.91
C MET A 636 -11.10 -30.77 -12.83
N MET A 637 -11.32 -32.06 -12.55
CA MET A 637 -10.28 -33.09 -12.59
C MET A 637 -10.47 -34.00 -13.81
N SER A 638 -9.50 -34.00 -14.74
CA SER A 638 -9.43 -34.96 -15.84
C SER A 638 -8.42 -36.06 -15.52
N GLY A 639 -8.88 -37.31 -15.52
CA GLY A 639 -8.17 -38.44 -14.93
C GLY A 639 -6.87 -38.84 -15.65
N HIS A 640 -5.83 -39.10 -14.84
CA HIS A 640 -4.87 -40.21 -15.04
C HIS A 640 -4.09 -40.42 -13.74
N TYR A 641 -3.79 -41.66 -13.32
CA TYR A 641 -2.90 -41.89 -12.15
C TYR A 641 -1.82 -42.97 -12.34
N TYR A 642 -2.02 -43.96 -13.21
CA TYR A 642 -0.99 -44.90 -13.65
C TYR A 642 -1.00 -45.00 -15.17
N GLY A 643 0.10 -44.62 -15.82
CA GLY A 643 0.14 -44.36 -17.26
C GLY A 643 0.02 -45.61 -18.15
N ASP A 644 -0.81 -45.49 -19.19
CA ASP A 644 -0.56 -46.11 -20.50
C ASP A 644 -1.43 -45.48 -21.62
N TYR A 645 -2.58 -44.86 -21.30
CA TYR A 645 -3.34 -44.05 -22.28
C TYR A 645 -2.88 -42.58 -22.33
N PRO A 646 -2.61 -42.01 -23.53
CA PRO A 646 -2.27 -40.60 -23.69
C PRO A 646 -3.52 -39.73 -23.64
N ASN A 647 -3.83 -39.17 -22.48
CA ASN A 647 -4.89 -38.17 -22.33
C ASN A 647 -4.41 -36.81 -22.91
N ASP A 648 -4.46 -36.68 -24.24
CA ASP A 648 -3.93 -35.54 -25.02
C ASP A 648 -4.79 -34.25 -24.92
N GLY A 649 -5.93 -34.33 -24.22
CA GLY A 649 -6.89 -33.24 -24.06
C GLY A 649 -7.91 -33.12 -25.20
N SER A 650 -7.78 -33.86 -26.30
CA SER A 650 -8.65 -33.75 -27.49
C SER A 650 -10.13 -34.10 -27.21
N HIS A 651 -10.38 -34.85 -26.13
CA HIS A 651 -11.72 -35.22 -25.69
C HIS A 651 -12.48 -34.09 -24.97
N TYR A 652 -11.84 -32.95 -24.64
CA TYR A 652 -12.43 -31.89 -23.82
C TYR A 652 -12.60 -30.58 -24.59
N VAL A 653 -13.84 -30.14 -24.78
CA VAL A 653 -14.21 -28.83 -25.32
C VAL A 653 -14.75 -27.97 -24.18
N VAL A 654 -13.83 -27.31 -23.48
CA VAL A 654 -14.13 -26.44 -22.33
C VAL A 654 -14.05 -24.98 -22.76
N THR A 655 -15.08 -24.20 -22.48
CA THR A 655 -15.17 -22.77 -22.83
C THR A 655 -15.81 -22.00 -21.70
N GLY A 656 -15.13 -20.99 -21.16
CA GLY A 656 -15.67 -20.18 -20.07
C GLY A 656 -15.81 -20.91 -18.72
N LEU A 657 -15.09 -22.03 -18.52
CA LEU A 657 -14.93 -22.59 -17.17
C LEU A 657 -14.19 -21.57 -16.29
N THR A 658 -14.74 -21.30 -15.11
CA THR A 658 -14.16 -20.37 -14.14
C THR A 658 -14.16 -20.99 -12.75
N GLY A 659 -13.20 -20.60 -11.90
CA GLY A 659 -13.15 -21.08 -10.53
C GLY A 659 -12.01 -20.49 -9.71
N VAL A 660 -12.30 -20.18 -8.45
CA VAL A 660 -11.32 -19.64 -7.48
C VAL A 660 -11.28 -20.49 -6.21
N GLY A 661 -10.14 -20.46 -5.51
CA GLY A 661 -10.01 -21.03 -4.15
C GLY A 661 -9.99 -22.55 -4.03
N ASN A 662 -10.23 -23.30 -5.12
CA ASN A 662 -10.12 -24.77 -5.20
C ASN A 662 -8.76 -25.26 -4.68
N ALA A 663 -8.74 -26.28 -3.84
CA ALA A 663 -7.53 -26.77 -3.18
C ALA A 663 -6.52 -27.47 -4.12
N GLY A 664 -6.99 -27.98 -5.28
CA GLY A 664 -6.14 -28.46 -6.38
C GLY A 664 -5.86 -27.42 -7.48
N GLY A 665 -6.49 -26.25 -7.43
CA GLY A 665 -6.53 -25.30 -8.55
C GLY A 665 -7.72 -25.52 -9.51
N LEU A 666 -7.75 -24.81 -10.64
CA LEU A 666 -8.91 -24.83 -11.56
C LEU A 666 -9.03 -26.13 -12.37
N GLU A 667 -7.95 -26.57 -13.00
CA GLU A 667 -7.90 -27.79 -13.82
C GLU A 667 -6.80 -28.72 -13.32
N GLY A 668 -7.11 -30.01 -13.18
CA GLY A 668 -6.18 -31.04 -12.69
C GLY A 668 -5.98 -32.20 -13.66
N GLY A 669 -4.73 -32.60 -13.86
CA GLY A 669 -4.31 -33.78 -14.63
C GLY A 669 -2.82 -34.06 -14.43
N SER A 670 -2.42 -35.34 -14.36
CA SER A 670 -1.18 -35.79 -13.71
C SER A 670 0.17 -35.46 -14.37
N TYR A 671 0.21 -34.54 -15.35
CA TYR A 671 1.44 -33.97 -15.90
C TYR A 671 1.59 -32.44 -15.68
N ARG A 672 0.66 -31.77 -15.00
CA ARG A 672 0.74 -30.33 -14.67
C ARG A 672 1.01 -30.02 -13.19
N TYR A 673 1.98 -30.71 -12.58
CA TYR A 673 2.60 -30.27 -11.32
C TYR A 673 3.50 -29.03 -11.46
N THR A 674 3.53 -28.42 -12.65
CA THR A 674 4.06 -27.08 -12.95
C THR A 674 3.00 -26.30 -13.73
N GLY A 675 2.42 -25.23 -13.18
CA GLY A 675 1.68 -24.27 -14.01
C GLY A 675 0.54 -23.48 -13.36
N ALA A 676 -0.47 -24.13 -12.79
CA ALA A 676 -1.80 -23.50 -12.65
C ALA A 676 -1.85 -22.18 -11.83
N GLU A 677 -1.08 -22.05 -10.75
CA GLU A 677 -0.87 -20.76 -10.04
C GLU A 677 0.44 -20.03 -10.44
N SER A 678 1.37 -20.62 -11.20
CA SER A 678 2.55 -19.89 -11.72
C SER A 678 2.20 -19.04 -12.93
N ASP A 679 1.31 -19.51 -13.78
CA ASP A 679 0.96 -18.88 -15.05
C ASP A 679 -0.02 -17.71 -14.86
N SER A 680 -0.52 -17.53 -13.62
CA SER A 680 -1.44 -16.46 -13.21
C SER A 680 -0.84 -15.49 -12.17
N VAL A 681 0.33 -15.77 -11.59
CA VAL A 681 1.00 -14.91 -10.59
C VAL A 681 2.35 -14.42 -11.11
N VAL A 682 2.41 -13.15 -11.50
CA VAL A 682 3.67 -12.47 -11.86
C VAL A 682 4.46 -12.19 -10.57
N GLY A 683 5.36 -13.11 -10.19
CA GLY A 683 6.11 -13.02 -8.93
C GLY A 683 7.35 -13.92 -8.88
N TYR A 684 8.12 -13.79 -7.81
CA TYR A 684 9.32 -14.60 -7.59
C TYR A 684 8.95 -16.01 -7.11
N THR A 685 9.28 -17.05 -7.87
CA THR A 685 9.12 -18.44 -7.42
C THR A 685 10.42 -18.96 -6.81
N TYR A 686 10.35 -19.44 -5.58
CA TYR A 686 11.45 -19.96 -4.79
C TYR A 686 11.20 -21.38 -4.28
N VAL A 687 12.26 -22.20 -4.19
CA VAL A 687 12.20 -23.56 -3.64
C VAL A 687 13.22 -23.73 -2.52
N ILE A 688 12.82 -24.26 -1.36
CA ILE A 688 13.71 -24.60 -0.24
C ILE A 688 13.60 -26.11 0.03
N LYS A 689 14.71 -26.76 0.40
CA LYS A 689 14.79 -28.22 0.60
C LYS A 689 15.18 -28.52 2.05
N SER A 690 14.48 -29.43 2.72
CA SER A 690 14.73 -29.77 4.12
C SER A 690 16.18 -30.22 4.35
N GLY A 691 16.79 -29.78 5.45
CA GLY A 691 18.21 -30.02 5.75
C GLY A 691 19.21 -29.17 4.95
N ASN A 692 18.73 -28.24 4.12
CA ASN A 692 19.54 -27.32 3.33
C ASN A 692 19.04 -25.88 3.52
N ASN A 693 19.94 -24.94 3.76
CA ASN A 693 19.62 -23.53 4.01
C ASN A 693 19.64 -22.67 2.71
N ASN A 694 19.88 -23.28 1.55
CA ASN A 694 19.82 -22.58 0.26
C ASN A 694 18.38 -22.43 -0.22
N VAL A 695 18.04 -21.22 -0.66
CA VAL A 695 16.84 -20.90 -1.42
C VAL A 695 17.21 -20.97 -2.90
N TYR A 696 16.48 -21.80 -3.65
CA TYR A 696 16.63 -21.99 -5.08
C TYR A 696 15.61 -21.15 -5.85
N ALA A 697 15.92 -20.78 -7.09
CA ALA A 697 14.99 -20.15 -8.03
C ALA A 697 13.93 -21.15 -8.54
N SER A 698 13.08 -20.71 -9.46
CA SER A 698 12.02 -21.51 -10.12
C SER A 698 12.54 -22.78 -10.82
N ASP A 699 13.79 -22.76 -11.29
CA ASP A 699 14.47 -23.92 -11.90
C ASP A 699 14.89 -25.01 -10.88
N GLY A 700 14.71 -24.78 -9.57
CA GLY A 700 15.05 -25.71 -8.50
C GLY A 700 16.56 -26.02 -8.36
N THR A 701 17.44 -25.30 -9.06
CA THR A 701 18.88 -25.60 -9.19
C THR A 701 19.79 -24.38 -9.00
N THR A 702 19.42 -23.21 -9.52
CA THR A 702 20.11 -21.93 -9.27
C THR A 702 19.86 -21.48 -7.84
N VAL A 703 20.93 -21.23 -7.07
CA VAL A 703 20.82 -20.70 -5.69
C VAL A 703 20.58 -19.19 -5.76
N ALA A 704 19.38 -18.76 -5.36
CA ALA A 704 19.01 -17.35 -5.25
C ALA A 704 19.51 -16.72 -3.93
N TYR A 705 19.60 -17.50 -2.85
CA TYR A 705 20.15 -17.09 -1.57
C TYR A 705 20.73 -18.27 -0.80
N ALA A 706 21.86 -18.07 -0.13
CA ALA A 706 22.51 -19.05 0.74
C ALA A 706 22.34 -18.64 2.21
N GLY A 707 21.38 -19.25 2.92
CA GLY A 707 21.08 -18.95 4.31
C GLY A 707 22.09 -19.55 5.29
N SER A 708 22.35 -18.86 6.40
CA SER A 708 23.09 -19.41 7.54
C SER A 708 22.26 -20.37 8.40
N SER A 709 20.92 -20.33 8.29
CA SER A 709 19.98 -21.22 8.98
C SER A 709 18.70 -21.38 8.16
N ALA A 710 17.88 -22.38 8.50
CA ALA A 710 16.54 -22.55 7.92
C ALA A 710 15.64 -21.33 8.20
N THR A 711 15.76 -20.70 9.38
CA THR A 711 15.08 -19.43 9.69
C THR A 711 15.44 -18.33 8.69
N ASN A 712 16.73 -18.16 8.40
CA ASN A 712 17.21 -17.17 7.43
C ASN A 712 16.72 -17.49 6.01
N ALA A 713 16.77 -18.76 5.60
CA ALA A 713 16.33 -19.21 4.28
C ALA A 713 14.83 -18.95 4.05
N VAL A 714 13.99 -19.41 4.98
CA VAL A 714 12.54 -19.24 4.90
C VAL A 714 12.16 -17.77 4.99
N GLN A 715 12.73 -17.02 5.94
CA GLN A 715 12.43 -15.59 6.13
C GLN A 715 12.84 -14.74 4.92
N TRP A 716 13.99 -15.02 4.30
CA TRP A 716 14.42 -14.32 3.09
C TRP A 716 13.49 -14.58 1.91
N ALA A 717 13.05 -15.83 1.73
CA ALA A 717 12.13 -16.16 0.64
C ALA A 717 10.77 -15.44 0.81
N VAL A 718 10.17 -15.47 2.00
CA VAL A 718 8.85 -14.84 2.26
C VAL A 718 8.88 -13.32 2.50
N SER A 719 10.05 -12.69 2.54
CA SER A 719 10.15 -11.22 2.63
C SER A 719 9.95 -10.51 1.28
N HIS A 720 9.93 -11.24 0.17
CA HIS A 720 9.65 -10.70 -1.15
C HIS A 720 8.14 -10.67 -1.40
N ALA A 721 7.58 -9.49 -1.70
CA ALA A 721 6.17 -9.36 -2.03
C ALA A 721 5.80 -10.18 -3.28
N ASN A 722 4.60 -10.77 -3.29
CA ASN A 722 4.08 -11.67 -4.33
C ASN A 722 4.94 -12.92 -4.60
N ALA A 723 5.83 -13.32 -3.69
CA ALA A 723 6.66 -14.51 -3.88
C ALA A 723 5.89 -15.82 -3.64
N VAL A 724 6.10 -16.81 -4.50
CA VAL A 724 5.62 -18.19 -4.33
C VAL A 724 6.77 -19.02 -3.77
N VAL A 725 6.65 -19.47 -2.52
CA VAL A 725 7.73 -20.13 -1.77
C VAL A 725 7.35 -21.58 -1.47
N TRP A 726 8.00 -22.52 -2.14
CA TRP A 726 7.75 -23.96 -1.98
C TRP A 726 8.78 -24.59 -1.03
N LEU A 727 8.33 -24.93 0.17
CA LEU A 727 9.08 -25.71 1.15
C LEU A 727 8.90 -27.21 0.87
N ARG A 728 9.91 -27.85 0.30
CA ARG A 728 9.87 -29.28 0.00
C ARG A 728 9.87 -30.14 1.28
N ALA A 729 9.42 -31.38 1.15
CA ALA A 729 9.21 -32.36 2.22
C ALA A 729 10.29 -32.37 3.32
N GLY A 730 9.86 -32.45 4.58
CA GLY A 730 10.72 -32.57 5.76
C GLY A 730 10.53 -31.45 6.80
N THR A 731 11.44 -31.40 7.76
CA THR A 731 11.29 -30.57 8.98
C THR A 731 12.30 -29.42 9.00
N TYR A 732 11.77 -28.20 8.96
CA TYR A 732 12.54 -26.97 9.06
C TYR A 732 12.59 -26.52 10.52
N ALA A 733 13.77 -26.62 11.14
CA ALA A 733 14.00 -26.14 12.50
C ALA A 733 14.20 -24.62 12.50
N LEU A 734 13.20 -23.89 12.99
CA LEU A 734 13.16 -22.44 13.05
C LEU A 734 13.55 -21.95 14.45
N THR A 735 14.32 -20.86 14.51
CA THR A 735 14.85 -20.26 15.75
C THR A 735 14.06 -19.04 16.21
N GLY A 736 13.06 -18.59 15.42
CA GLY A 736 12.23 -17.42 15.71
C GLY A 736 11.00 -17.39 14.80
N SER A 737 10.21 -16.32 14.90
CA SER A 737 9.06 -16.09 14.01
C SER A 737 9.48 -15.88 12.56
N ILE A 738 8.56 -16.16 11.65
CA ILE A 738 8.67 -15.87 10.21
C ILE A 738 7.55 -14.89 9.85
N GLN A 739 7.90 -13.68 9.41
CA GLN A 739 6.93 -12.68 8.94
C GLN A 739 6.81 -12.72 7.41
N LEU A 740 5.58 -12.82 6.90
CA LEU A 740 5.30 -12.88 5.45
C LEU A 740 5.04 -11.48 4.90
N ALA A 741 5.51 -11.21 3.67
CA ALA A 741 5.17 -10.02 2.90
C ALA A 741 3.81 -10.14 2.20
N SER A 742 3.27 -9.02 1.71
CA SER A 742 2.00 -8.97 0.95
C SER A 742 2.06 -9.80 -0.33
N GLY A 743 0.97 -10.50 -0.65
CA GLY A 743 0.82 -11.36 -1.84
C GLY A 743 1.53 -12.71 -1.81
N VAL A 744 2.33 -12.99 -0.78
CA VAL A 744 3.13 -14.23 -0.66
C VAL A 744 2.26 -15.48 -0.64
N CYS A 745 2.67 -16.52 -1.35
CA CYS A 745 2.09 -17.87 -1.28
C CYS A 745 3.14 -18.85 -0.75
N LEU A 746 3.00 -19.29 0.51
CA LEU A 746 3.91 -20.23 1.17
C LEU A 746 3.32 -21.65 1.15
N ILE A 747 3.98 -22.58 0.47
CA ILE A 747 3.45 -23.92 0.14
C ILE A 747 4.35 -25.01 0.71
N GLY A 748 3.77 -26.00 1.39
CA GLY A 748 4.45 -27.24 1.82
C GLY A 748 4.16 -28.44 0.92
N ASP A 749 5.07 -29.42 0.91
CA ASP A 749 4.79 -30.77 0.39
C ASP A 749 3.88 -31.55 1.35
N LEU A 750 3.02 -32.39 0.78
CA LEU A 750 2.15 -33.33 1.49
C LEU A 750 2.77 -34.74 1.57
N PRO A 751 2.39 -35.57 2.56
CA PRO A 751 2.74 -36.98 2.59
C PRO A 751 1.99 -37.72 1.47
N THR A 752 2.68 -38.43 0.58
CA THR A 752 2.05 -39.25 -0.46
C THR A 752 1.75 -40.67 0.03
N TRP A 753 0.87 -41.40 -0.65
CA TRP A 753 0.49 -42.78 -0.28
C TRP A 753 1.69 -43.75 -0.32
N ASP A 754 2.65 -43.54 -1.23
CA ASP A 754 3.91 -44.30 -1.29
C ASP A 754 4.98 -43.80 -0.30
N ARG A 755 4.84 -42.57 0.23
CA ARG A 755 5.82 -41.91 1.13
C ARG A 755 5.11 -41.16 2.28
N PRO A 756 4.57 -41.88 3.28
CA PRO A 756 3.86 -41.27 4.41
C PRO A 756 4.71 -40.33 5.30
N LEU A 757 6.01 -40.17 5.02
CA LEU A 757 6.93 -39.27 5.71
C LEU A 757 7.26 -37.98 4.92
N SER A 758 6.66 -37.72 3.76
CA SER A 758 7.00 -36.57 2.90
C SER A 758 6.27 -35.25 3.21
N ALA A 759 5.70 -35.08 4.40
CA ALA A 759 5.05 -33.83 4.80
C ALA A 759 6.06 -32.72 5.15
N THR A 760 5.68 -31.46 4.92
CA THR A 760 6.44 -30.27 5.35
C THR A 760 6.04 -29.81 6.76
N TYR A 761 7.04 -29.69 7.64
CA TYR A 761 6.87 -29.18 9.01
C TYR A 761 7.74 -27.96 9.29
N LEU A 762 7.14 -26.89 9.82
CA LEU A 762 7.83 -25.78 10.45
C LEU A 762 7.87 -26.01 11.96
N THR A 763 9.06 -26.27 12.50
CA THR A 763 9.26 -26.51 13.94
C THR A 763 9.85 -25.26 14.58
N PHE A 764 9.02 -24.55 15.33
CA PHE A 764 9.42 -23.38 16.12
C PHE A 764 9.99 -23.80 17.49
N PRO A 765 10.64 -22.89 18.25
CA PRO A 765 11.07 -23.17 19.60
C PRO A 765 9.88 -23.55 20.50
N SER A 766 10.06 -24.59 21.34
CA SER A 766 9.00 -25.10 22.22
C SER A 766 8.60 -24.14 23.35
N THR A 767 9.46 -23.16 23.65
CA THR A 767 9.20 -22.09 24.62
C THR A 767 9.00 -20.74 23.94
N GLY A 768 8.03 -19.96 24.44
CA GLY A 768 7.84 -18.56 24.04
C GLY A 768 6.87 -18.34 22.88
N THR A 769 7.26 -17.46 21.95
CA THR A 769 6.31 -16.63 21.18
C THR A 769 6.59 -16.65 19.67
N SER A 770 7.13 -17.75 19.14
CA SER A 770 7.48 -17.84 17.72
C SER A 770 6.34 -18.43 16.88
N GLY A 771 6.22 -18.00 15.63
CA GLY A 771 5.17 -18.48 14.71
C GLY A 771 5.24 -17.85 13.32
N LEU A 772 4.22 -18.12 12.49
CA LEU A 772 3.99 -17.37 11.26
C LEU A 772 3.27 -16.05 11.58
N VAL A 773 3.78 -14.94 11.05
CA VAL A 773 3.27 -13.59 11.31
C VAL A 773 2.83 -12.95 10.00
N ILE A 774 1.54 -12.63 9.93
CA ILE A 774 0.86 -11.98 8.82
C ILE A 774 0.38 -10.63 9.38
N LYS A 775 1.28 -9.66 9.40
CA LYS A 775 1.06 -8.36 10.06
C LYS A 775 1.08 -7.24 9.01
N ASP A 776 -0.01 -6.47 8.94
CA ASP A 776 -0.17 -5.29 8.10
C ASP A 776 0.16 -5.55 6.61
N VAL A 777 -0.33 -6.69 6.11
CA VAL A 777 -0.13 -7.19 4.74
C VAL A 777 -1.39 -7.87 4.20
N ASP A 778 -1.58 -7.81 2.88
CA ASP A 778 -2.73 -8.37 2.17
C ASP A 778 -2.37 -9.61 1.34
N ASN A 779 -3.39 -10.35 0.87
CA ASN A 779 -3.29 -11.40 -0.16
C ASN A 779 -2.32 -12.55 0.16
N VAL A 780 -2.11 -12.83 1.46
CA VAL A 780 -1.16 -13.85 1.93
C VAL A 780 -1.80 -15.24 1.96
N ARG A 781 -1.20 -16.18 1.23
CA ARG A 781 -1.61 -17.59 1.14
C ARG A 781 -0.63 -18.48 1.92
N VAL A 782 -1.12 -19.43 2.72
CA VAL A 782 -0.29 -20.45 3.40
C VAL A 782 -0.94 -21.82 3.29
N TYR A 783 -0.31 -22.73 2.55
CA TYR A 783 -0.90 -24.01 2.13
C TYR A 783 -0.05 -25.21 2.58
N ASN A 784 -0.71 -26.24 3.13
CA ASN A 784 -0.16 -27.58 3.41
C ASN A 784 1.06 -27.62 4.35
N ILE A 785 0.98 -26.97 5.52
CA ILE A 785 2.09 -26.89 6.49
C ILE A 785 1.68 -27.42 7.87
N GLY A 786 2.47 -28.36 8.39
CA GLY A 786 2.47 -28.69 9.81
C GLY A 786 3.28 -27.65 10.61
N ILE A 787 2.73 -27.13 11.70
CA ILE A 787 3.36 -26.15 12.58
C ILE A 787 3.58 -26.79 13.95
N ASN A 788 4.81 -27.17 14.26
CA ASN A 788 5.16 -27.69 15.58
C ASN A 788 5.54 -26.53 16.51
N TYR A 789 4.95 -26.50 17.71
CA TYR A 789 5.14 -25.52 18.79
C TYR A 789 4.75 -24.06 18.52
N GLY A 790 4.75 -23.62 17.26
CA GLY A 790 4.39 -22.25 16.88
C GLY A 790 2.88 -22.00 16.74
N ASN A 791 2.55 -20.75 16.42
CA ASN A 791 1.19 -20.30 16.12
C ASN A 791 1.11 -19.49 14.80
N VAL A 792 -0.09 -19.19 14.29
CA VAL A 792 -0.29 -18.19 13.22
C VAL A 792 -0.88 -16.91 13.83
N GLN A 793 -0.31 -15.77 13.48
CA GLN A 793 -0.75 -14.46 13.94
C GLN A 793 -1.13 -13.57 12.75
N ILE A 794 -2.41 -13.25 12.61
CA ILE A 794 -2.91 -12.27 11.65
C ILE A 794 -3.17 -10.98 12.43
N THR A 795 -2.62 -9.85 11.98
CA THR A 795 -2.67 -8.59 12.74
C THR A 795 -2.81 -7.38 11.83
N ALA A 796 -3.80 -6.53 12.14
CA ALA A 796 -3.94 -5.21 11.56
C ALA A 796 -3.70 -4.17 12.67
N SER A 797 -2.60 -3.42 12.59
CA SER A 797 -2.27 -2.33 13.49
C SER A 797 -2.69 -0.96 12.97
N SER A 798 -2.78 -0.80 11.63
CA SER A 798 -3.35 0.39 10.98
C SER A 798 -3.94 0.03 9.62
N GLY A 799 -5.11 0.59 9.27
CA GLY A 799 -5.77 0.33 7.99
C GLY A 799 -6.42 -1.05 7.92
N THR A 800 -6.38 -1.69 6.76
CA THR A 800 -6.97 -3.02 6.53
C THR A 800 -5.88 -4.03 6.20
N ALA A 801 -5.99 -5.25 6.73
CA ALA A 801 -5.29 -6.42 6.24
C ALA A 801 -6.32 -7.43 5.72
N SER A 802 -6.22 -7.87 4.47
CA SER A 802 -7.28 -8.58 3.74
C SER A 802 -6.76 -9.69 2.83
N GLY A 803 -7.64 -10.61 2.41
CA GLY A 803 -7.27 -11.67 1.46
C GLY A 803 -6.32 -12.73 2.02
N VAL A 804 -6.36 -13.00 3.33
CA VAL A 804 -5.50 -14.01 3.97
C VAL A 804 -6.14 -15.39 3.84
N ASP A 805 -5.48 -16.32 3.16
CA ASP A 805 -6.03 -17.64 2.82
C ASP A 805 -5.11 -18.76 3.37
N LEU A 806 -5.59 -19.49 4.38
CA LEU A 806 -4.86 -20.56 5.04
C LEU A 806 -5.52 -21.91 4.70
N LYS A 807 -4.80 -22.83 4.04
CA LYS A 807 -5.32 -24.15 3.64
C LYS A 807 -4.47 -25.31 4.18
N GLY A 808 -5.12 -26.29 4.81
CA GLY A 808 -4.44 -27.51 5.26
C GLY A 808 -3.36 -27.28 6.33
N VAL A 809 -3.40 -26.15 7.05
CA VAL A 809 -2.43 -25.81 8.09
C VAL A 809 -2.78 -26.57 9.38
N THR A 810 -1.85 -27.32 9.95
CA THR A 810 -2.09 -28.12 11.17
C THR A 810 -1.11 -27.76 12.28
N PHE A 811 -1.63 -27.27 13.41
CA PHE A 811 -0.85 -27.01 14.61
C PHE A 811 -0.67 -28.27 15.45
N TYR A 812 0.58 -28.54 15.83
CA TYR A 812 0.98 -29.63 16.70
C TYR A 812 1.71 -29.05 17.92
N GLN A 813 1.29 -29.47 19.12
CA GLN A 813 1.99 -29.18 20.38
C GLN A 813 2.29 -27.68 20.62
N THR A 814 1.38 -26.77 20.25
CA THR A 814 1.54 -25.31 20.40
C THR A 814 2.04 -24.92 21.80
N SER A 815 3.03 -24.03 21.87
CA SER A 815 3.66 -23.64 23.13
C SER A 815 2.63 -23.06 24.11
N ALA A 816 2.63 -23.57 25.35
CA ALA A 816 1.77 -23.10 26.44
C ALA A 816 2.02 -21.64 26.86
N SER A 817 3.00 -20.96 26.26
CA SER A 817 3.19 -19.51 26.32
C SER A 817 2.23 -18.71 25.40
N ARG A 818 1.27 -19.36 24.74
CA ARG A 818 0.26 -18.74 23.87
C ARG A 818 -1.16 -18.90 24.39
N VAL A 819 -2.02 -17.92 24.07
CA VAL A 819 -3.46 -18.00 24.31
C VAL A 819 -4.14 -18.89 23.26
N ALA A 820 -3.66 -18.87 22.01
CA ALA A 820 -4.26 -19.63 20.92
C ALA A 820 -3.25 -20.10 19.85
N ALA A 821 -3.61 -21.17 19.14
CA ALA A 821 -2.87 -21.68 17.98
C ALA A 821 -3.03 -20.78 16.73
N MET A 822 -4.17 -20.10 16.59
CA MET A 822 -4.35 -18.96 15.68
C MET A 822 -4.92 -17.75 16.41
N SER A 823 -4.40 -16.56 16.10
CA SER A 823 -4.90 -15.28 16.62
C SER A 823 -5.11 -14.25 15.50
N LEU A 824 -6.33 -13.70 15.39
CA LEU A 824 -6.65 -12.49 14.63
C LEU A 824 -6.76 -11.29 15.59
N THR A 825 -6.00 -10.23 15.32
CA THR A 825 -5.96 -9.03 16.17
C THR A 825 -6.01 -7.76 15.32
N ALA A 826 -7.16 -7.09 15.30
CA ALA A 826 -7.31 -5.75 14.73
C ALA A 826 -7.25 -4.68 15.84
N SER A 827 -6.43 -3.66 15.63
CA SER A 827 -6.32 -2.50 16.53
C SER A 827 -7.49 -1.52 16.33
N SER A 828 -7.67 -0.57 17.24
CA SER A 828 -8.76 0.42 17.13
C SER A 828 -8.62 1.23 15.83
N GLY A 829 -9.66 1.20 14.98
CA GLY A 829 -9.67 1.84 13.66
C GLY A 829 -9.02 1.02 12.54
N ALA A 830 -8.44 -0.15 12.84
CA ALA A 830 -7.96 -1.12 11.85
C ALA A 830 -8.98 -2.25 11.64
N THR A 831 -8.91 -2.98 10.53
CA THR A 831 -9.80 -4.12 10.21
C THR A 831 -9.03 -5.30 9.62
N ILE A 832 -9.41 -6.53 9.99
CA ILE A 832 -9.03 -7.74 9.25
C ILE A 832 -10.21 -8.15 8.39
N GLY A 833 -10.05 -8.15 7.06
CA GLY A 833 -11.07 -8.51 6.09
C GLY A 833 -10.80 -9.84 5.38
N ASP A 834 -11.79 -10.33 4.63
CA ASP A 834 -11.70 -11.35 3.57
C ASP A 834 -10.70 -12.48 3.86
N THR A 835 -10.82 -13.09 5.06
CA THR A 835 -9.92 -14.15 5.54
C THR A 835 -10.56 -15.53 5.35
N PHE A 836 -9.89 -16.42 4.61
CA PHE A 836 -10.36 -17.78 4.30
C PHE A 836 -9.54 -18.83 5.08
N LEU A 837 -10.22 -19.80 5.70
CA LEU A 837 -9.61 -20.75 6.64
C LEU A 837 -9.99 -22.21 6.32
N GLY A 838 -9.59 -22.67 5.14
CA GLY A 838 -9.89 -24.02 4.67
C GLY A 838 -9.09 -25.10 5.43
N ASN A 839 -9.76 -26.01 6.12
CA ASN A 839 -9.09 -27.21 6.68
C ASN A 839 -7.90 -26.87 7.63
N VAL A 840 -8.02 -25.80 8.43
CA VAL A 840 -7.02 -25.42 9.44
C VAL A 840 -7.36 -26.05 10.80
N ARG A 841 -6.37 -26.66 11.48
CA ARG A 841 -6.61 -27.51 12.66
C ARG A 841 -5.61 -27.27 13.79
N SER A 842 -6.03 -27.46 15.04
CA SER A 842 -5.13 -27.64 16.18
C SER A 842 -5.29 -29.05 16.76
N THR A 843 -4.17 -29.71 17.08
CA THR A 843 -4.13 -31.03 17.71
C THR A 843 -3.69 -30.97 19.19
N SER A 844 -3.66 -29.77 19.78
CA SER A 844 -3.15 -29.54 21.13
C SER A 844 -4.22 -29.02 22.09
N SER A 845 -4.37 -29.70 23.23
CA SER A 845 -5.28 -29.37 24.33
C SER A 845 -4.74 -28.31 25.31
N ALA A 846 -3.59 -27.69 25.02
CA ALA A 846 -2.93 -26.74 25.91
C ALA A 846 -3.33 -25.27 25.70
N VAL A 847 -3.95 -24.92 24.56
CA VAL A 847 -4.29 -23.55 24.15
C VAL A 847 -5.62 -23.53 23.38
N VAL A 848 -6.23 -22.35 23.21
CA VAL A 848 -7.45 -22.21 22.39
C VAL A 848 -7.13 -22.46 20.92
N GLY A 849 -8.00 -23.13 20.16
CA GLY A 849 -7.77 -23.38 18.72
C GLY A 849 -7.66 -22.09 17.90
N TYR A 850 -8.57 -21.14 18.13
CA TYR A 850 -8.69 -19.89 17.38
C TYR A 850 -9.23 -18.78 18.29
N VAL A 851 -8.67 -17.57 18.18
CA VAL A 851 -9.16 -16.35 18.85
C VAL A 851 -9.17 -15.19 17.84
N ALA A 852 -10.23 -14.37 17.88
CA ALA A 852 -10.34 -13.13 17.11
C ALA A 852 -10.64 -11.95 18.04
N SER A 853 -10.11 -10.77 17.71
CA SER A 853 -10.29 -9.54 18.48
C SER A 853 -10.20 -8.29 17.59
N GLY A 854 -10.97 -7.25 17.92
CA GLY A 854 -11.10 -6.04 17.11
C GLY A 854 -12.10 -6.17 15.96
N SER A 855 -12.01 -5.29 14.96
CA SER A 855 -12.83 -5.35 13.74
C SER A 855 -12.35 -6.48 12.83
N VAL A 856 -13.17 -7.53 12.69
CA VAL A 856 -12.90 -8.68 11.82
C VAL A 856 -14.15 -8.95 10.98
N SER A 857 -13.99 -9.05 9.66
CA SER A 857 -15.08 -9.20 8.69
C SER A 857 -14.72 -10.20 7.57
N GLY A 858 -15.74 -10.66 6.83
CA GLY A 858 -15.55 -11.56 5.67
C GLY A 858 -15.08 -12.98 6.00
N THR A 859 -14.78 -13.32 7.26
CA THR A 859 -14.16 -14.60 7.64
C THR A 859 -15.07 -15.80 7.38
N GLN A 860 -14.68 -16.68 6.46
CA GLN A 860 -15.47 -17.88 6.14
C GLN A 860 -15.06 -19.09 7.01
N LYS A 861 -16.01 -19.59 7.80
CA LYS A 861 -16.04 -20.88 8.54
C LYS A 861 -14.71 -21.37 9.14
N VAL A 862 -14.47 -21.03 10.41
CA VAL A 862 -13.52 -21.75 11.26
C VAL A 862 -14.12 -23.10 11.69
N LEU A 863 -13.57 -24.23 11.21
CA LEU A 863 -13.83 -25.56 11.76
C LEU A 863 -12.71 -25.99 12.71
N CYS A 864 -12.52 -25.25 13.81
CA CYS A 864 -11.62 -25.65 14.88
C CYS A 864 -12.21 -26.80 15.69
N ILE A 865 -11.97 -28.04 15.23
CA ILE A 865 -12.13 -29.22 16.07
C ILE A 865 -11.01 -29.20 17.12
N GLY A 866 -11.35 -28.79 18.34
CA GLY A 866 -10.60 -29.16 19.53
C GLY A 866 -11.07 -30.52 20.05
N LEU A 867 -10.13 -31.29 20.62
CA LEU A 867 -10.37 -32.46 21.47
C LEU A 867 -9.94 -32.12 22.90
#